data_AF-A0AAD7ZDA4-F1
#
_entry.id   AF-A0AAD7ZDA4-F1
#
_cell.length_a   1.000
_cell.length_b   1.000
_cell.length_c   1.000
_cell.angle_alpha   90.00
_cell.angle_beta   90.00
_cell.angle_gamma   90.00
#
_symmetry.space_group_name_H-M   'P 1'
#
loop_
_entity.id
_entity.type
_entity.pdbx_description
1 polymer ?
#
loop_
_entity_poly.entity_id
_entity_poly.type
_entity_poly.pdbx_seq_one_letter_code
_entity_poly.pdbx_strand_id
1 'polypeptide(L)'
;MNPSITIVVAMLATFCRCFNNDVLRALWKMSNEVATENFSDLKCVCLITERATGAENYMFPIEIPVYYVHLPLQVTKNAVRLSPDQFEEYSWDILLLEPINAGCLAYIVQTSDIGFMVKAFARLFHTPKAINRNNRKYLYLPEKHIQEQEFNSNIKRLFESREMDFMPDLVVARVIFNSSPSDVGIISPLISDVSSNFTIELFTHRFIGPKPQSSEPVYLDTWIPEKGLVRKTNLYPDKISNMMGKQLTLISLNYPPPAVARVVNGTQVYDGYEYRVVFEWAKRNNFTWKGICYPDEWWGEIYENGTGWGITGHVSMDEADVGFTVLYLWYRDFRFLDFSSNYHMSELTTILPKPKRLPEWSIIIAPFNYEMWLAVGGSVLLCSTLLYLAYKISLKLLGDDINLKMFSNWGWCFLCMTQILVEQAPDGNLNSNKKGHSAMRHLITWFILLYYLVTTAYAGGLACILTLPRYESPIDNIEQMADQNSKWGTSSDDCWIYFLKDSHNPKMRKVARNFIIGSDEFIGEMAEKAEMGFAVEKMMGGYFALPFYIHERTMKKLRLMKEPYTAQHTVFHVRKGSPYKKSLNVNLQRARDAGLFHFWEGLAARNYLNFRDQLSVITSNAQEEPDTTPLHVQHITVS
;
A
#
# COMPACT_ATOMS: atom_id res chain seq x y z
N MET A 1 -1.80 2.85 49.49
CA MET A 1 -2.98 3.26 50.27
C MET A 1 -4.20 2.61 49.66
N ASN A 2 -4.77 1.60 50.33
CA ASN A 2 -6.06 1.00 49.98
C ASN A 2 -7.18 2.01 50.20
N PRO A 3 -8.23 1.98 49.37
CA PRO A 3 -9.57 2.23 49.83
C PRO A 3 -10.39 0.93 49.73
N SER A 4 -10.78 0.45 50.90
CA SER A 4 -11.73 -0.63 51.12
C SER A 4 -13.09 -0.23 50.55
N ILE A 5 -13.60 -0.98 49.55
CA ILE A 5 -14.99 -0.86 49.09
C ILE A 5 -15.79 -2.01 49.68
N THR A 6 -16.71 -1.63 50.57
CA THR A 6 -17.67 -2.49 51.25
C THR A 6 -18.65 -3.10 50.26
N ILE A 7 -18.64 -4.43 50.12
CA ILE A 7 -19.63 -5.18 49.33
C ILE A 7 -20.91 -5.32 50.15
N VAL A 8 -21.98 -4.66 49.72
CA VAL A 8 -23.35 -4.93 50.19
C VAL A 8 -23.91 -6.04 49.32
N VAL A 9 -23.97 -7.26 49.88
CA VAL A 9 -24.63 -8.42 49.28
C VAL A 9 -26.14 -8.26 49.46
N ALA A 10 -26.84 -7.83 48.42
CA ALA A 10 -28.29 -8.00 48.31
C ALA A 10 -28.57 -9.24 47.45
N MET A 11 -28.89 -10.36 48.11
CA MET A 11 -29.40 -11.56 47.45
C MET A 11 -30.82 -11.29 46.93
N LEU A 12 -30.97 -11.23 45.62
CA LEU A 12 -32.22 -11.59 44.94
C LEU A 12 -31.93 -12.81 44.08
N ALA A 13 -32.16 -13.98 44.68
CA ALA A 13 -32.06 -15.27 44.03
C ALA A 13 -33.26 -15.48 43.09
N THR A 14 -33.10 -15.12 41.82
CA THR A 14 -33.89 -15.72 40.74
C THR A 14 -33.25 -17.06 40.37
N PHE A 15 -33.94 -18.16 40.73
CA PHE A 15 -33.54 -19.54 40.45
C PHE A 15 -33.31 -19.76 38.94
N CYS A 16 -32.05 -19.79 38.52
CA CYS A 16 -31.62 -20.35 37.24
C CYS A 16 -30.75 -21.58 37.57
N ARG A 17 -31.17 -22.79 37.17
CA ARG A 17 -30.47 -24.06 37.49
C ARG A 17 -29.15 -24.15 36.71
N CYS A 18 -28.07 -23.65 37.31
CA CYS A 18 -26.71 -23.88 36.83
C CYS A 18 -26.28 -25.34 37.05
N PHE A 19 -25.26 -25.78 36.33
CA PHE A 19 -24.74 -27.14 36.48
C PHE A 19 -24.22 -27.41 37.90
N ASN A 20 -24.41 -28.65 38.37
CA ASN A 20 -23.80 -29.11 39.62
C ASN A 20 -22.28 -29.31 39.42
N ASN A 21 -21.53 -29.33 40.54
CA ASN A 21 -20.06 -29.43 40.54
C ASN A 21 -19.52 -30.64 39.77
N ASP A 22 -20.25 -31.76 39.73
CA ASP A 22 -19.82 -32.98 39.03
C ASP A 22 -19.84 -32.82 37.49
N VAL A 23 -20.88 -32.17 36.96
CA VAL A 23 -20.98 -31.89 35.51
C VAL A 23 -19.92 -30.87 35.10
N LEU A 24 -19.69 -29.86 35.94
CA LEU A 24 -18.66 -28.86 35.74
C LEU A 24 -17.26 -29.50 35.71
N ARG A 25 -16.96 -30.40 36.67
CA ARG A 25 -15.70 -31.16 36.70
C ARG A 25 -15.51 -31.99 35.43
N ALA A 26 -16.58 -32.60 34.93
CA ALA A 26 -16.55 -33.41 33.73
C ALA A 26 -16.32 -32.57 32.46
N LEU A 27 -16.96 -31.40 32.34
CA LEU A 27 -16.68 -30.44 31.28
C LEU A 27 -15.20 -30.04 31.26
N TRP A 28 -14.63 -29.71 32.42
CA TRP A 28 -13.22 -29.35 32.51
C TRP A 28 -12.28 -30.52 32.20
N LYS A 29 -12.63 -31.74 32.61
CA LYS A 29 -11.87 -32.96 32.25
C LYS A 29 -11.86 -33.17 30.73
N MET A 30 -13.03 -33.06 30.08
CA MET A 30 -13.13 -33.13 28.62
C MET A 30 -12.31 -32.02 27.95
N SER A 31 -12.40 -30.79 28.44
CA SER A 31 -11.63 -29.66 27.90
C SER A 31 -10.13 -29.88 28.00
N ASN A 32 -9.64 -30.47 29.10
CA ASN A 32 -8.23 -30.82 29.26
C ASN A 32 -7.82 -31.89 28.24
N GLU A 33 -8.61 -32.96 28.08
CA GLU A 33 -8.36 -33.99 27.06
C GLU A 33 -8.29 -33.38 25.65
N VAL A 34 -9.29 -32.57 25.27
CA VAL A 34 -9.32 -31.87 23.97
C VAL A 34 -8.12 -30.95 23.80
N ALA A 35 -7.72 -30.22 24.84
CA ALA A 35 -6.60 -29.30 24.79
C ALA A 35 -5.26 -30.04 24.64
N THR A 36 -5.06 -31.15 25.37
CA THR A 36 -3.85 -31.97 25.24
C THR A 36 -3.68 -32.57 23.85
N GLU A 37 -4.78 -32.99 23.22
CA GLU A 37 -4.74 -33.59 21.88
C GLU A 37 -4.65 -32.56 20.74
N ASN A 38 -5.31 -31.39 20.87
CA ASN A 38 -5.49 -30.46 19.75
C ASN A 38 -4.71 -29.15 19.86
N PHE A 39 -4.26 -28.79 21.07
CA PHE A 39 -3.66 -27.49 21.38
C PHE A 39 -2.22 -27.57 21.90
N SER A 40 -1.67 -28.77 22.09
CA SER A 40 -0.29 -28.98 22.61
C SER A 40 0.80 -28.28 21.81
N ASP A 41 0.64 -28.17 20.48
CA ASP A 41 1.59 -27.47 19.59
C ASP A 41 1.38 -25.94 19.53
N LEU A 42 0.40 -25.39 20.26
CA LEU A 42 0.06 -23.97 20.22
C LEU A 42 0.82 -23.17 21.27
N LYS A 43 1.05 -21.89 20.99
CA LYS A 43 1.81 -21.00 21.87
C LYS A 43 1.17 -20.80 23.25
N CYS A 44 -0.17 -20.72 23.32
CA CYS A 44 -0.94 -20.60 24.55
C CYS A 44 -2.42 -20.89 24.33
N VAL A 45 -3.11 -21.22 25.42
CA VAL A 45 -4.56 -21.43 25.49
C VAL A 45 -5.18 -20.33 26.36
N CYS A 46 -6.31 -19.79 25.94
CA CYS A 46 -7.08 -18.84 26.74
C CYS A 46 -8.36 -19.51 27.24
N LEU A 47 -8.57 -19.46 28.55
CA LEU A 47 -9.74 -19.94 29.25
C LEU A 47 -10.61 -18.75 29.64
N ILE A 48 -11.86 -18.74 29.18
CA ILE A 48 -12.81 -17.69 29.47
C ILE A 48 -13.99 -18.28 30.23
N THR A 49 -14.29 -17.73 31.41
CA THR A 49 -15.41 -18.20 32.23
C THR A 49 -16.36 -17.07 32.60
N GLU A 50 -17.66 -17.33 32.44
CA GLU A 50 -18.72 -16.42 32.89
C GLU A 50 -18.80 -16.32 34.42
N ARG A 51 -18.50 -17.42 35.13
CA ARG A 51 -18.51 -17.51 36.60
C ARG A 51 -17.21 -18.07 37.14
N ALA A 52 -16.94 -17.83 38.43
CA ALA A 52 -15.82 -18.44 39.13
C ALA A 52 -16.11 -19.94 39.32
N THR A 53 -15.69 -20.75 38.36
CA THR A 53 -15.94 -22.20 38.31
C THR A 53 -14.75 -23.02 38.83
N GLY A 54 -13.70 -22.36 39.33
CA GLY A 54 -12.48 -23.02 39.81
C GLY A 54 -11.74 -23.77 38.71
N ALA A 55 -11.92 -23.35 37.45
CA ALA A 55 -11.40 -24.03 36.27
C ALA A 55 -9.87 -24.15 36.26
N GLU A 56 -9.20 -23.21 36.92
CA GLU A 56 -7.76 -23.22 37.22
C GLU A 56 -7.32 -24.55 37.84
N ASN A 57 -8.13 -25.14 38.72
CA ASN A 57 -7.79 -26.36 39.44
C ASN A 57 -7.89 -27.64 38.60
N TYR A 58 -8.53 -27.57 37.43
CA TYR A 58 -8.83 -28.74 36.59
C TYR A 58 -8.01 -28.79 35.28
N MET A 59 -7.49 -27.65 34.84
CA MET A 59 -6.57 -27.57 33.70
C MET A 59 -5.12 -27.78 34.19
N PHE A 60 -4.74 -29.03 34.45
CA PHE A 60 -3.36 -29.38 34.85
C PHE A 60 -2.91 -30.72 34.24
N PRO A 61 -1.62 -30.87 33.83
CA PRO A 61 -0.71 -29.86 33.31
C PRO A 61 -0.70 -29.90 31.77
N ILE A 62 -1.03 -28.77 31.14
CA ILE A 62 -0.73 -28.58 29.72
C ILE A 62 0.62 -27.87 29.66
N GLU A 63 1.57 -28.34 28.85
CA GLU A 63 2.94 -27.78 28.76
C GLU A 63 3.01 -26.36 28.16
N ILE A 64 1.87 -25.70 27.95
CA ILE A 64 1.76 -24.39 27.31
C ILE A 64 1.10 -23.38 28.26
N PRO A 65 1.48 -22.09 28.19
CA PRO A 65 0.88 -21.04 29.00
C PRO A 65 -0.65 -20.98 28.85
N VAL A 66 -1.34 -20.85 29.99
CA VAL A 66 -2.80 -20.69 30.05
C VAL A 66 -3.16 -19.31 30.56
N TYR A 67 -3.95 -18.57 29.79
CA TYR A 67 -4.54 -17.29 30.19
C TYR A 67 -5.92 -17.54 30.80
N TYR A 68 -6.18 -17.01 31.99
CA TYR A 68 -7.48 -17.11 32.63
C TYR A 68 -8.16 -15.75 32.59
N VAL A 69 -9.31 -15.69 31.92
CA VAL A 69 -10.11 -14.47 31.80
C VAL A 69 -11.48 -14.73 32.39
N HIS A 70 -11.77 -14.04 33.48
CA HIS A 70 -13.10 -14.07 34.08
C HIS A 70 -13.95 -12.92 33.50
N LEU A 71 -15.06 -13.27 32.83
CA LEU A 71 -15.87 -12.32 32.08
C LEU A 71 -17.37 -12.48 32.37
N PRO A 72 -17.91 -11.83 33.42
CA PRO A 72 -19.33 -11.92 33.76
C PRO A 72 -20.23 -11.34 32.66
N LEU A 73 -21.09 -12.18 32.07
CA LEU A 73 -21.90 -11.82 30.90
C LEU A 73 -22.90 -10.67 31.17
N GLN A 74 -23.40 -10.57 32.41
CA GLN A 74 -24.30 -9.48 32.80
C GLN A 74 -23.59 -8.12 32.78
N VAL A 75 -22.31 -8.08 33.16
CA VAL A 75 -21.52 -6.85 33.16
C VAL A 75 -21.12 -6.48 31.73
N THR A 76 -20.77 -7.47 30.91
CA THR A 76 -20.33 -7.22 29.53
C THR A 76 -21.45 -6.76 28.62
N LYS A 77 -22.64 -7.34 28.74
CA LYS A 77 -23.82 -6.95 27.95
C LYS A 77 -24.34 -5.56 28.30
N ASN A 78 -24.18 -5.14 29.56
CA ASN A 78 -24.59 -3.82 30.04
C ASN A 78 -23.50 -2.75 29.89
N ALA A 79 -22.33 -3.12 29.39
CA ALA A 79 -21.22 -2.19 29.20
C ALA A 79 -21.58 -1.15 28.14
N VAL A 80 -21.26 0.11 28.42
CA VAL A 80 -21.46 1.21 27.48
C VAL A 80 -20.23 1.32 26.57
N ARG A 81 -20.47 1.61 25.30
CA ARG A 81 -19.41 1.88 24.31
C ARG A 81 -18.60 3.09 24.75
N LEU A 82 -17.27 2.98 24.73
CA LEU A 82 -16.36 4.02 25.23
C LEU A 82 -16.35 5.28 24.34
N SER A 83 -16.49 5.12 23.02
CA SER A 83 -16.47 6.23 22.08
C SER A 83 -17.38 5.93 20.88
N PRO A 84 -18.36 6.80 20.55
CA PRO A 84 -19.29 6.58 19.45
C PRO A 84 -18.64 6.74 18.06
N ASP A 85 -17.65 7.62 17.91
CA ASP A 85 -17.04 7.97 16.61
C ASP A 85 -15.82 7.11 16.25
N GLN A 86 -15.33 6.29 17.18
CA GLN A 86 -14.19 5.39 17.01
C GLN A 86 -14.65 3.96 16.78
N PHE A 87 -13.74 3.04 16.45
CA PHE A 87 -14.07 1.61 16.38
C PHE A 87 -14.77 1.16 17.67
N GLU A 88 -15.76 0.27 17.52
CA GLU A 88 -16.59 -0.18 18.64
C GLU A 88 -15.72 -0.82 19.75
N GLU A 89 -15.67 -0.17 20.92
CA GLU A 89 -14.81 -0.53 22.05
C GLU A 89 -15.54 -0.48 23.39
N TYR A 90 -15.24 -1.45 24.25
CA TYR A 90 -15.76 -1.59 25.62
C TYR A 90 -14.63 -1.74 26.63
N SER A 91 -14.91 -1.38 27.89
CA SER A 91 -13.94 -1.46 29.00
C SER A 91 -13.38 -2.87 29.24
N TRP A 92 -14.16 -3.91 28.92
CA TRP A 92 -13.75 -5.31 29.09
C TRP A 92 -12.95 -5.87 27.90
N ASP A 93 -12.86 -5.15 26.78
CA ASP A 93 -12.13 -5.60 25.59
C ASP A 93 -10.65 -5.87 25.90
N ILE A 94 -10.06 -5.09 26.82
CA ILE A 94 -8.66 -5.23 27.23
C ILE A 94 -8.34 -6.64 27.74
N LEU A 95 -9.29 -7.28 28.44
CA LEU A 95 -9.12 -8.60 29.02
C LEU A 95 -9.02 -9.70 27.96
N LEU A 96 -9.70 -9.51 26.83
CA LEU A 96 -9.63 -10.44 25.69
C LEU A 96 -8.53 -10.06 24.71
N LEU A 97 -8.19 -8.78 24.58
CA LEU A 97 -7.10 -8.32 23.71
C LEU A 97 -5.72 -8.78 24.20
N GLU A 98 -5.52 -8.89 25.51
CA GLU A 98 -4.25 -9.37 26.07
C GLU A 98 -3.85 -10.77 25.57
N PRO A 99 -4.67 -11.84 25.73
CA PRO A 99 -4.34 -13.16 25.19
C PRO A 99 -4.30 -13.20 23.66
N ILE A 100 -5.14 -12.40 22.98
CA ILE A 100 -5.09 -12.26 21.51
C ILE A 100 -3.71 -11.77 21.06
N ASN A 101 -3.24 -10.67 21.67
CA ASN A 101 -1.97 -10.04 21.35
C ASN A 101 -0.76 -10.84 21.84
N ALA A 102 -0.91 -11.63 22.90
CA ALA A 102 0.11 -12.57 23.36
C ALA A 102 0.40 -13.68 22.35
N GLY A 103 -0.54 -13.98 21.45
CA GLY A 103 -0.35 -15.00 20.43
C GLY A 103 -1.22 -16.24 20.59
N CYS A 104 -2.20 -16.25 21.49
CA CYS A 104 -2.99 -17.46 21.74
C CYS A 104 -3.89 -17.79 20.56
N LEU A 105 -3.89 -19.06 20.16
CA LEU A 105 -4.65 -19.55 19.02
C LEU A 105 -5.79 -20.50 19.44
N ALA A 106 -5.86 -20.87 20.71
CA ALA A 106 -6.91 -21.73 21.25
C ALA A 106 -7.68 -21.00 22.36
N TYR A 107 -9.00 -21.05 22.25
CA TYR A 107 -9.92 -20.40 23.19
C TYR A 107 -10.96 -21.41 23.67
N ILE A 108 -10.98 -21.65 24.98
CA ILE A 108 -12.01 -22.46 25.64
C ILE A 108 -12.92 -21.50 26.38
N VAL A 109 -14.18 -21.45 25.98
CA VAL A 109 -15.12 -20.39 26.35
C VAL A 109 -16.33 -20.99 27.02
N GLN A 110 -16.42 -20.86 28.34
CA GLN A 110 -17.60 -21.22 29.11
C GLN A 110 -18.54 -20.02 29.21
N THR A 111 -19.70 -20.11 28.55
CA THR A 111 -20.67 -19.01 28.45
C THR A 111 -22.11 -19.54 28.43
N SER A 112 -23.04 -18.75 28.95
CA SER A 112 -24.48 -18.97 28.80
C SER A 112 -25.03 -18.44 27.46
N ASP A 113 -24.28 -17.59 26.74
CA ASP A 113 -24.63 -17.04 25.43
C ASP A 113 -23.44 -17.12 24.47
N ILE A 114 -23.48 -18.12 23.60
CA ILE A 114 -22.43 -18.36 22.59
C ILE A 114 -22.48 -17.29 21.50
N GLY A 115 -23.67 -16.85 21.11
CA GLY A 115 -23.85 -15.86 20.04
C GLY A 115 -23.22 -14.51 20.40
N PHE A 116 -23.39 -14.07 21.65
CA PHE A 116 -22.71 -12.88 22.14
C PHE A 116 -21.19 -13.01 22.06
N MET A 117 -20.63 -14.12 22.53
CA MET A 117 -19.17 -14.32 22.54
C MET A 117 -18.59 -14.45 21.13
N VAL A 118 -19.28 -15.14 20.21
CA VAL A 118 -18.86 -15.23 18.80
C VAL A 118 -18.81 -13.83 18.16
N LYS A 119 -19.82 -13.00 18.39
CA LYS A 119 -19.84 -11.61 17.90
C LYS A 119 -18.74 -10.75 18.52
N ALA A 120 -18.55 -10.87 19.84
CA ALA A 120 -17.49 -10.18 20.56
C ALA A 120 -16.11 -10.52 19.98
N PHE A 121 -15.83 -11.81 19.76
CA PHE A 121 -14.59 -12.25 19.13
C PHE A 121 -14.46 -11.73 17.70
N ALA A 122 -15.49 -11.91 16.86
CA ALA A 122 -15.46 -11.44 15.48
C ALA A 122 -15.14 -9.94 15.36
N ARG A 123 -15.70 -9.12 16.27
CA ARG A 123 -15.39 -7.69 16.41
C ARG A 123 -13.96 -7.45 16.92
N LEU A 124 -13.57 -8.09 18.02
CA LEU A 124 -12.28 -7.90 18.67
C LEU A 124 -11.10 -8.31 17.79
N PHE A 125 -11.26 -9.29 16.92
CA PHE A 125 -10.18 -9.62 15.98
C PHE A 125 -10.06 -8.63 14.83
N HIS A 126 -11.14 -7.90 14.55
CA HIS A 126 -11.18 -6.89 13.52
C HIS A 126 -10.70 -5.51 14.02
N THR A 127 -10.69 -5.28 15.35
CA THR A 127 -10.24 -4.01 15.92
C THR A 127 -8.80 -3.64 15.53
N PRO A 128 -8.49 -2.34 15.38
CA PRO A 128 -7.12 -1.88 15.13
C PRO A 128 -6.13 -2.26 16.25
N LYS A 129 -6.61 -2.55 17.47
CA LYS A 129 -5.76 -2.93 18.62
C LYS A 129 -5.33 -4.40 18.62
N ALA A 130 -5.95 -5.26 17.81
CA ALA A 130 -5.53 -6.65 17.69
C ALA A 130 -4.27 -6.74 16.81
N ILE A 131 -3.18 -7.27 17.33
CA ILE A 131 -1.90 -7.36 16.61
C ILE A 131 -1.79 -8.72 15.92
N ASN A 132 -2.20 -9.80 16.58
CA ASN A 132 -2.12 -11.17 16.06
C ASN A 132 -3.24 -11.47 15.05
N ARG A 133 -2.90 -12.22 13.99
CA ARG A 133 -3.70 -12.40 12.77
C ARG A 133 -3.79 -13.84 12.30
N ASN A 134 -3.37 -14.79 13.12
CA ASN A 134 -3.48 -16.20 12.78
C ASN A 134 -4.91 -16.70 13.01
N ASN A 135 -5.34 -17.71 12.25
CA ASN A 135 -6.62 -18.37 12.48
C ASN A 135 -6.61 -19.10 13.84
N ARG A 136 -7.78 -19.19 14.49
CA ARG A 136 -7.91 -19.66 15.88
C ARG A 136 -8.91 -20.81 15.98
N LYS A 137 -8.75 -21.62 17.02
CA LYS A 137 -9.60 -22.75 17.38
C LYS A 137 -10.43 -22.40 18.61
N TYR A 138 -11.73 -22.66 18.57
CA TYR A 138 -12.65 -22.40 19.68
C TYR A 138 -13.30 -23.69 20.19
N LEU A 139 -13.44 -23.78 21.51
CA LEU A 139 -14.26 -24.78 22.20
C LEU A 139 -15.23 -24.04 23.13
N TYR A 140 -16.51 -24.03 22.78
CA TYR A 140 -17.57 -23.43 23.59
C TYR A 140 -18.19 -24.46 24.53
N LEU A 141 -18.23 -24.12 25.81
CA LEU A 141 -18.79 -24.94 26.88
C LEU A 141 -20.07 -24.28 27.43
N PRO A 142 -21.12 -25.06 27.72
CA PRO A 142 -22.35 -24.52 28.27
C PRO A 142 -22.19 -24.24 29.76
N GLU A 143 -22.75 -23.12 30.22
CA GLU A 143 -22.82 -22.76 31.65
C GLU A 143 -24.05 -23.35 32.37
N LYS A 144 -25.12 -23.64 31.61
CA LYS A 144 -26.38 -24.17 32.11
C LYS A 144 -26.94 -25.23 31.18
N HIS A 145 -27.84 -26.06 31.69
CA HIS A 145 -28.58 -27.00 30.85
C HIS A 145 -29.49 -26.22 29.91
N ILE A 146 -29.35 -26.49 28.61
CA ILE A 146 -30.24 -25.99 27.56
C ILE A 146 -31.06 -27.18 27.04
N GLN A 147 -32.38 -27.02 26.89
CA GLN A 147 -33.23 -28.07 26.34
C GLN A 147 -32.86 -28.34 24.87
N GLU A 148 -33.05 -29.55 24.37
CA GLU A 148 -32.64 -29.94 23.02
C GLU A 148 -33.24 -29.04 21.92
N GLN A 149 -34.53 -28.73 22.01
CA GLN A 149 -35.21 -27.86 21.04
C GLN A 149 -34.65 -26.43 21.04
N GLU A 150 -34.35 -25.90 22.23
CA GLU A 150 -33.74 -24.57 22.41
C GLU A 150 -32.29 -24.57 21.89
N PHE A 151 -31.53 -25.63 22.16
CA PHE A 151 -30.16 -25.76 21.66
C PHE A 151 -30.14 -25.81 20.13
N ASN A 152 -30.97 -26.65 19.52
CA ASN A 152 -31.00 -26.81 18.07
C ASN A 152 -31.40 -25.52 17.35
N SER A 153 -32.34 -24.75 17.91
CA SER A 153 -32.74 -23.45 17.35
C SER A 153 -31.65 -22.39 17.51
N ASN A 154 -31.00 -22.33 18.68
CA ASN A 154 -29.91 -21.39 18.96
C ASN A 154 -28.67 -21.69 18.09
N ILE A 155 -28.29 -22.95 17.95
CA ILE A 155 -27.14 -23.36 17.13
C ILE A 155 -27.39 -23.12 15.65
N LYS A 156 -28.60 -23.41 15.15
CA LYS A 156 -28.94 -23.10 13.77
C LYS A 156 -28.82 -21.60 13.49
N ARG A 157 -29.39 -20.76 14.36
CA ARG A 157 -29.26 -19.30 14.26
C ARG A 157 -27.82 -18.82 14.36
N LEU A 158 -27.01 -19.45 15.23
CA LEU A 158 -25.59 -19.15 15.36
C LEU A 158 -24.84 -19.47 14.06
N PHE A 159 -24.98 -20.68 13.52
CA PHE A 159 -24.27 -21.13 12.32
C PHE A 159 -24.71 -20.43 11.04
N GLU A 160 -25.91 -19.84 11.03
CA GLU A 160 -26.40 -18.96 9.97
C GLU A 160 -25.87 -17.51 10.08
N SER A 161 -25.24 -17.14 11.20
CA SER A 161 -24.70 -15.80 11.40
C SER A 161 -23.48 -15.52 10.51
N ARG A 162 -23.27 -14.24 10.18
CA ARG A 162 -22.18 -13.78 9.29
C ARG A 162 -20.80 -14.07 9.87
N GLU A 163 -20.67 -14.01 11.19
CA GLU A 163 -19.42 -14.24 11.90
C GLU A 163 -18.86 -15.66 11.66
N MET A 164 -19.75 -16.63 11.39
CA MET A 164 -19.36 -18.01 11.12
C MET A 164 -18.74 -18.21 9.73
N ASP A 165 -18.92 -17.27 8.81
CA ASP A 165 -18.28 -17.35 7.49
C ASP A 165 -16.74 -17.25 7.57
N PHE A 166 -16.21 -16.78 8.69
CA PHE A 166 -14.77 -16.56 8.93
C PHE A 166 -14.19 -17.38 10.09
N MET A 167 -14.98 -18.26 10.70
CA MET A 167 -14.58 -19.06 11.87
C MET A 167 -14.73 -20.56 11.59
N PRO A 168 -13.86 -21.17 10.77
CA PRO A 168 -13.98 -22.58 10.39
C PRO A 168 -13.75 -23.54 11.57
N ASP A 169 -12.91 -23.16 12.52
CA ASP A 169 -12.42 -24.03 13.59
C ASP A 169 -13.15 -23.75 14.92
N LEU A 170 -14.41 -24.17 14.99
CA LEU A 170 -15.27 -23.94 16.15
C LEU A 170 -16.01 -25.22 16.55
N VAL A 171 -15.95 -25.56 17.84
CA VAL A 171 -16.66 -26.68 18.45
C VAL A 171 -17.55 -26.18 19.58
N VAL A 172 -18.78 -26.67 19.64
CA VAL A 172 -19.75 -26.36 20.71
C VAL A 172 -20.13 -27.65 21.43
N ALA A 173 -20.04 -27.63 22.76
CA ALA A 173 -20.45 -28.73 23.61
C ALA A 173 -21.91 -28.58 24.07
N ARG A 174 -22.61 -29.71 24.13
CA ARG A 174 -23.96 -29.86 24.69
C ARG A 174 -23.95 -30.96 25.75
N VAL A 175 -24.50 -30.68 26.93
CA VAL A 175 -24.67 -31.70 27.97
C VAL A 175 -26.07 -32.31 27.87
N ILE A 176 -26.14 -33.65 27.87
CA ILE A 176 -27.39 -34.43 27.87
C ILE A 176 -27.46 -35.23 29.16
N PHE A 177 -28.63 -35.23 29.82
CA PHE A 177 -28.91 -36.07 30.97
C PHE A 177 -29.80 -37.25 30.57
N ASN A 178 -29.44 -38.45 31.00
CA ASN A 178 -30.12 -39.69 30.63
C ASN A 178 -31.44 -39.93 31.41
N SER A 179 -31.80 -39.07 32.37
CA SER A 179 -33.03 -39.19 33.17
C SER A 179 -33.80 -37.86 33.25
N SER A 180 -35.09 -37.89 32.90
CA SER A 180 -36.03 -36.78 33.06
C SER A 180 -36.23 -36.42 34.55
N PRO A 181 -36.33 -35.13 34.91
CA PRO A 181 -36.42 -34.69 36.31
C PRO A 181 -37.83 -34.87 36.94
N SER A 182 -38.62 -35.84 36.48
CA SER A 182 -40.00 -36.08 36.96
C SER A 182 -40.18 -37.33 37.83
N ASP A 183 -39.17 -38.22 37.94
CA ASP A 183 -39.30 -39.49 38.66
C ASP A 183 -38.31 -39.64 39.81
N VAL A 184 -38.23 -38.65 40.69
CA VAL A 184 -37.63 -38.85 42.03
C VAL A 184 -38.72 -38.75 43.07
N GLY A 185 -39.56 -39.80 43.11
CA GLY A 185 -40.34 -40.14 44.27
C GLY A 185 -39.40 -40.53 45.42
N ILE A 186 -39.74 -40.02 46.60
CA ILE A 186 -39.16 -40.29 47.92
C ILE A 186 -38.76 -41.78 48.05
N ILE A 187 -37.49 -42.08 48.40
CA ILE A 187 -37.05 -43.13 49.36
C ILE A 187 -35.50 -43.11 49.54
N SER A 188 -35.10 -42.88 50.80
CA SER A 188 -33.88 -43.23 51.58
C SER A 188 -32.43 -43.05 51.06
N PRO A 189 -31.48 -42.66 51.95
CA PRO A 189 -30.06 -42.47 51.63
C PRO A 189 -29.25 -43.75 51.90
N LEU A 190 -28.81 -44.45 50.86
CA LEU A 190 -27.72 -45.41 50.98
C LEU A 190 -26.97 -45.52 49.64
N ILE A 191 -25.78 -44.93 49.64
CA ILE A 191 -24.58 -45.31 48.88
C ILE A 191 -24.89 -46.02 47.55
N SER A 192 -25.12 -45.23 46.51
CA SER A 192 -24.84 -45.63 45.14
C SER A 192 -23.93 -44.56 44.54
N ASP A 193 -22.72 -44.96 44.15
CA ASP A 193 -21.82 -44.16 43.33
C ASP A 193 -22.59 -43.54 42.17
N VAL A 194 -22.74 -42.22 42.19
CA VAL A 194 -23.40 -41.43 41.14
C VAL A 194 -22.38 -41.24 40.00
N SER A 195 -21.93 -42.32 39.38
CA SER A 195 -21.18 -42.24 38.13
C SER A 195 -22.13 -42.40 36.94
N SER A 196 -22.15 -41.37 36.08
CA SER A 196 -22.56 -41.40 34.66
C SER A 196 -24.05 -41.30 34.23
N ASN A 197 -24.84 -40.39 34.82
CA ASN A 197 -26.16 -40.04 34.25
C ASN A 197 -26.14 -38.92 33.17
N PHE A 198 -24.97 -38.56 32.63
CA PHE A 198 -24.88 -37.55 31.56
C PHE A 198 -23.76 -37.84 30.55
N THR A 199 -23.96 -37.33 29.34
CA THR A 199 -23.00 -37.40 28.23
C THR A 199 -22.82 -36.00 27.62
N ILE A 200 -21.66 -35.74 27.02
CA ILE A 200 -21.38 -34.45 26.38
C ILE A 200 -21.25 -34.67 24.87
N GLU A 201 -22.04 -33.99 24.07
CA GLU A 201 -21.97 -34.05 22.61
C GLU A 201 -21.26 -32.83 22.06
N LEU A 202 -20.47 -33.04 21.01
CA LEU A 202 -19.68 -32.01 20.35
C LEU A 202 -20.21 -31.77 18.94
N PHE A 203 -20.44 -30.50 18.61
CA PHE A 203 -20.95 -30.06 17.32
C PHE A 203 -20.03 -29.01 16.70
N THR A 204 -19.93 -29.00 15.38
CA THR A 204 -19.36 -27.91 14.57
C THR A 204 -20.36 -27.53 13.50
N HIS A 205 -20.15 -26.42 12.81
CA HIS A 205 -20.77 -26.17 11.51
C HIS A 205 -19.97 -26.81 10.38
N ARG A 206 -20.66 -27.09 9.27
CA ARG A 206 -20.07 -27.65 8.05
C ARG A 206 -19.01 -26.72 7.45
N PHE A 207 -19.23 -25.40 7.45
CA PHE A 207 -18.43 -24.33 6.83
C PHE A 207 -18.25 -24.39 5.30
N ILE A 208 -18.13 -25.59 4.74
CA ILE A 208 -17.89 -25.90 3.32
C ILE A 208 -19.19 -26.14 2.56
N GLY A 209 -19.16 -25.98 1.24
CA GLY A 209 -20.33 -26.06 0.37
C GLY A 209 -21.08 -24.74 0.23
N PRO A 210 -22.07 -24.66 -0.69
CA PRO A 210 -22.89 -23.47 -0.86
C PRO A 210 -23.85 -23.27 0.32
N LYS A 211 -24.22 -22.02 0.62
CA LYS A 211 -25.32 -21.74 1.56
C LYS A 211 -26.66 -22.27 0.98
N PRO A 212 -27.55 -22.85 1.81
CA PRO A 212 -27.50 -22.92 3.28
C PRO A 212 -26.73 -24.13 3.86
N GLN A 213 -26.25 -25.06 3.04
CA GLN A 213 -25.64 -26.31 3.51
C GLN A 213 -24.38 -26.07 4.36
N SER A 214 -23.61 -25.02 4.05
CA SER A 214 -22.43 -24.64 4.83
C SER A 214 -22.71 -24.31 6.30
N SER A 215 -23.94 -23.92 6.63
CA SER A 215 -24.35 -23.56 8.00
C SER A 215 -24.99 -24.71 8.76
N GLU A 216 -25.07 -25.91 8.17
CA GLU A 216 -25.65 -27.07 8.83
C GLU A 216 -24.81 -27.51 10.04
N PRO A 217 -25.44 -27.84 11.18
CA PRO A 217 -24.75 -28.42 12.31
C PRO A 217 -24.30 -29.86 12.00
N VAL A 218 -23.05 -30.14 12.30
CA VAL A 218 -22.38 -31.43 12.12
C VAL A 218 -22.01 -31.94 13.50
N TYR A 219 -22.57 -33.09 13.86
CA TYR A 219 -22.19 -33.83 15.07
C TYR A 219 -20.80 -34.47 14.86
N LEU A 220 -19.89 -34.25 15.81
CA LEU A 220 -18.51 -34.73 15.77
C LEU A 220 -18.31 -36.00 16.60
N ASP A 221 -18.62 -35.93 17.89
CA ASP A 221 -18.40 -37.02 18.83
C ASP A 221 -19.25 -36.84 20.10
N THR A 222 -19.28 -37.89 20.93
CA THR A 222 -19.77 -37.86 22.29
C THR A 222 -18.62 -38.19 23.24
N TRP A 223 -18.50 -37.40 24.30
CA TRP A 223 -17.59 -37.63 25.40
C TRP A 223 -18.36 -38.21 26.61
N ILE A 224 -17.79 -39.25 27.20
CA ILE A 224 -18.34 -39.95 28.37
C ILE A 224 -17.28 -39.91 29.50
N PRO A 225 -17.63 -39.54 30.75
CA PRO A 225 -16.66 -39.35 31.84
C PRO A 225 -15.65 -40.48 32.07
N GLU A 226 -16.07 -41.72 31.86
CA GLU A 226 -15.26 -42.93 32.07
C GLU A 226 -14.50 -43.38 30.81
N LYS A 227 -14.98 -43.03 29.61
CA LYS A 227 -14.44 -43.53 28.33
C LYS A 227 -13.69 -42.47 27.51
N GLY A 228 -13.84 -41.19 27.83
CA GLY A 228 -13.36 -40.10 26.99
C GLY A 228 -14.21 -39.91 25.73
N LEU A 229 -13.60 -39.40 24.66
CA LEU A 229 -14.20 -39.32 23.33
C LEU A 229 -14.44 -40.73 22.76
N VAL A 230 -15.69 -41.03 22.40
CA VAL A 230 -16.11 -42.38 21.98
C VAL A 230 -15.55 -42.73 20.61
N ARG A 231 -15.63 -41.81 19.64
CA ARG A 231 -15.19 -42.03 18.26
C ARG A 231 -13.76 -41.54 17.99
N LYS A 232 -13.21 -40.70 18.87
CA LYS A 232 -11.90 -40.03 18.72
C LYS A 232 -11.80 -39.32 17.36
N THR A 233 -12.86 -38.63 16.97
CA THR A 233 -12.88 -37.90 15.70
C THR A 233 -12.01 -36.65 15.78
N ASN A 234 -11.43 -36.24 14.64
CA ASN A 234 -10.74 -34.96 14.56
C ASN A 234 -11.76 -33.82 14.73
N LEU A 235 -11.63 -33.07 15.83
CA LEU A 235 -12.53 -31.97 16.17
C LEU A 235 -12.33 -30.72 15.31
N TYR A 236 -11.14 -30.56 14.72
CA TYR A 236 -10.76 -29.42 13.86
C TYR A 236 -10.25 -29.94 12.51
N PRO A 237 -11.13 -30.52 11.67
CA PRO A 237 -10.75 -31.00 10.34
C PRO A 237 -10.37 -29.84 9.42
N ASP A 238 -9.50 -30.08 8.44
CA ASP A 238 -9.18 -29.09 7.41
C ASP A 238 -10.39 -28.84 6.50
N LYS A 239 -10.90 -27.62 6.54
CA LYS A 239 -12.05 -27.14 5.77
C LYS A 239 -11.67 -26.20 4.62
N ILE A 240 -10.39 -25.87 4.47
CA ILE A 240 -9.92 -24.84 3.52
C ILE A 240 -9.30 -25.45 2.27
N SER A 241 -8.63 -26.61 2.39
CA SER A 241 -8.02 -27.25 1.22
C SER A 241 -9.02 -27.69 0.16
N ASN A 242 -10.25 -28.05 0.55
CA ASN A 242 -11.37 -28.33 -0.36
C ASN A 242 -12.66 -27.76 0.21
N MET A 243 -13.13 -26.66 -0.37
CA MET A 243 -14.31 -25.93 0.10
C MET A 243 -15.63 -26.43 -0.49
N MET A 244 -15.61 -27.50 -1.30
CA MET A 244 -16.78 -28.16 -1.89
C MET A 244 -17.81 -27.21 -2.55
N GLY A 245 -17.33 -26.17 -3.23
CA GLY A 245 -18.16 -25.20 -3.93
C GLY A 245 -18.65 -24.03 -3.09
N LYS A 246 -18.11 -23.80 -1.87
CA LYS A 246 -18.38 -22.60 -1.07
C LYS A 246 -18.25 -21.34 -1.92
N GLN A 247 -19.19 -20.41 -1.81
CA GLN A 247 -19.14 -19.15 -2.54
C GLN A 247 -18.38 -18.10 -1.74
N LEU A 248 -17.30 -17.57 -2.29
CA LEU A 248 -16.58 -16.42 -1.76
C LEU A 248 -16.96 -15.14 -2.51
N THR A 249 -17.00 -14.02 -1.81
CA THR A 249 -17.23 -12.70 -2.38
C THR A 249 -15.90 -12.01 -2.61
N LEU A 250 -15.66 -11.60 -3.85
CA LEU A 250 -14.42 -10.96 -4.26
C LEU A 250 -14.72 -9.55 -4.73
N ILE A 251 -13.93 -8.57 -4.30
CA ILE A 251 -14.06 -7.19 -4.77
C ILE A 251 -12.82 -6.76 -5.55
N SER A 252 -13.04 -6.11 -6.69
CA SER A 252 -11.98 -5.56 -7.54
C SER A 252 -12.46 -4.32 -8.29
N LEU A 253 -11.55 -3.69 -9.02
CA LEU A 253 -11.85 -2.64 -9.98
C LEU A 253 -11.66 -3.16 -11.42
N ASN A 254 -12.18 -2.40 -12.38
CA ASN A 254 -11.80 -2.54 -13.77
C ASN A 254 -10.57 -1.67 -14.06
N TYR A 255 -9.38 -2.25 -13.84
CA TYR A 255 -8.10 -1.59 -13.98
C TYR A 255 -7.12 -2.51 -14.76
N PRO A 256 -7.19 -2.53 -16.10
CA PRO A 256 -6.32 -3.36 -16.94
C PRO A 256 -4.86 -2.86 -16.91
N PRO A 257 -3.85 -3.75 -16.94
CA PRO A 257 -3.92 -5.21 -17.02
C PRO A 257 -4.14 -6.03 -15.71
N PRO A 258 -3.97 -5.50 -14.48
CA PRO A 258 -4.15 -6.29 -13.24
C PRO A 258 -5.49 -6.99 -13.10
N ALA A 259 -6.56 -6.24 -13.30
CA ALA A 259 -7.92 -6.70 -13.10
C ALA A 259 -8.83 -6.11 -14.18
N VAL A 260 -9.51 -6.98 -14.90
CA VAL A 260 -10.51 -6.62 -15.91
C VAL A 260 -11.84 -7.14 -15.40
N ALA A 261 -12.77 -6.23 -15.12
CA ALA A 261 -14.10 -6.54 -14.61
C ALA A 261 -15.11 -5.69 -15.37
N ARG A 262 -15.57 -6.17 -16.53
CA ARG A 262 -16.45 -5.39 -17.43
C ARG A 262 -17.65 -6.21 -17.89
N VAL A 263 -18.76 -5.53 -18.14
CA VAL A 263 -19.95 -6.15 -18.74
C VAL A 263 -19.81 -6.13 -20.26
N VAL A 264 -19.84 -7.31 -20.91
CA VAL A 264 -19.84 -7.47 -22.37
C VAL A 264 -21.12 -8.21 -22.77
N ASN A 265 -21.98 -7.58 -23.57
CA ASN A 265 -23.27 -8.14 -24.01
C ASN A 265 -24.14 -8.65 -22.84
N GLY A 266 -24.16 -7.92 -21.72
CA GLY A 266 -24.89 -8.31 -20.52
C GLY A 266 -24.23 -9.41 -19.68
N THR A 267 -23.09 -9.96 -20.12
CA THR A 267 -22.32 -10.96 -19.36
C THR A 267 -21.13 -10.29 -18.69
N GLN A 268 -20.96 -10.50 -17.39
CA GLN A 268 -19.79 -10.02 -16.66
C GLN A 268 -18.56 -10.84 -17.04
N VAL A 269 -17.53 -10.16 -17.55
CA VAL A 269 -16.26 -10.76 -17.96
C VAL A 269 -15.19 -10.36 -16.96
N TYR A 270 -14.50 -11.38 -16.44
CA TYR A 270 -13.39 -11.25 -15.51
C TYR A 270 -12.10 -11.76 -16.17
N ASP A 271 -11.05 -10.94 -16.20
CA ASP A 271 -9.71 -11.32 -16.65
C ASP A 271 -8.67 -10.40 -15.97
N GLY A 272 -7.41 -10.44 -16.40
CA GLY A 272 -6.28 -9.78 -15.76
C GLY A 272 -5.45 -10.76 -14.92
N TYR A 273 -4.22 -10.37 -14.63
CA TYR A 273 -3.28 -11.29 -13.97
C TYR A 273 -3.70 -11.63 -12.53
N GLU A 274 -4.43 -10.75 -11.83
CA GLU A 274 -4.92 -11.02 -10.46
C GLU A 274 -6.13 -11.95 -10.46
N TYR A 275 -7.07 -11.76 -11.39
CA TYR A 275 -8.19 -12.69 -11.59
C TYR A 275 -7.72 -14.09 -12.00
N ARG A 276 -6.67 -14.20 -12.80
CA ARG A 276 -6.10 -15.50 -13.19
C ARG A 276 -5.56 -16.29 -11.99
N VAL A 277 -4.94 -15.61 -11.02
CA VAL A 277 -4.59 -16.25 -9.73
C VAL A 277 -5.83 -16.73 -9.01
N VAL A 278 -6.87 -15.89 -8.94
CA VAL A 278 -8.14 -16.25 -8.30
C VAL A 278 -8.77 -17.47 -8.97
N PHE A 279 -8.74 -17.58 -10.30
CA PHE A 279 -9.27 -18.75 -11.02
C PHE A 279 -8.50 -20.02 -10.67
N GLU A 280 -7.17 -19.94 -10.63
CA GLU A 280 -6.32 -21.06 -10.22
C GLU A 280 -6.53 -21.43 -8.74
N TRP A 281 -6.72 -20.44 -7.87
CA TRP A 281 -7.05 -20.65 -6.48
C TRP A 281 -8.41 -21.34 -6.32
N ALA A 282 -9.44 -20.85 -7.02
CA ALA A 282 -10.79 -21.42 -7.07
C ALA A 282 -10.78 -22.88 -7.52
N LYS A 283 -10.04 -23.18 -8.59
CA LYS A 283 -9.88 -24.52 -9.13
C LYS A 283 -9.17 -25.47 -8.16
N ARG A 284 -8.10 -25.02 -7.50
CA ARG A 284 -7.30 -25.86 -6.58
C ARG A 284 -8.00 -26.13 -5.27
N ASN A 285 -8.72 -25.15 -4.73
CA ASN A 285 -9.39 -25.24 -3.45
C ASN A 285 -10.89 -25.56 -3.57
N ASN A 286 -11.39 -25.77 -4.79
CA ASN A 286 -12.77 -26.14 -5.09
C ASN A 286 -13.79 -25.20 -4.43
N PHE A 287 -13.69 -23.90 -4.72
CA PHE A 287 -14.67 -22.90 -4.31
C PHE A 287 -15.22 -22.16 -5.51
N THR A 288 -16.43 -21.61 -5.36
CA THR A 288 -17.05 -20.70 -6.33
C THR A 288 -16.91 -19.27 -5.82
N TRP A 289 -17.04 -18.29 -6.70
CA TRP A 289 -16.92 -16.90 -6.27
C TRP A 289 -17.90 -15.99 -7.00
N LYS A 290 -18.21 -14.89 -6.34
CA LYS A 290 -18.99 -13.78 -6.89
C LYS A 290 -18.09 -12.56 -6.89
N GLY A 291 -17.80 -12.04 -8.08
CA GLY A 291 -17.10 -10.77 -8.22
C GLY A 291 -18.06 -9.60 -8.00
N ILE A 292 -17.57 -8.59 -7.30
CA ILE A 292 -18.21 -7.30 -7.09
C ILE A 292 -17.25 -6.24 -7.62
N CYS A 293 -17.79 -5.31 -8.42
CA CYS A 293 -17.07 -4.17 -8.93
C CYS A 293 -18.05 -2.99 -8.92
N TYR A 294 -17.79 -2.01 -8.06
CA TYR A 294 -18.55 -0.77 -8.02
C TYR A 294 -17.86 0.26 -8.91
N PRO A 295 -18.54 0.81 -9.91
CA PRO A 295 -18.05 2.00 -10.60
C PRO A 295 -17.79 3.11 -9.58
N ASP A 296 -16.70 3.86 -9.76
CA ASP A 296 -16.34 5.06 -8.98
C ASP A 296 -15.90 4.84 -7.52
N GLU A 297 -16.02 3.63 -6.98
CA GLU A 297 -15.48 3.28 -5.66
C GLU A 297 -14.08 2.63 -5.78
N TRP A 298 -13.08 3.42 -6.20
CA TRP A 298 -11.67 3.06 -6.45
C TRP A 298 -10.98 2.15 -5.37
N TRP A 299 -9.77 2.49 -4.90
CA TRP A 299 -9.11 1.68 -3.85
C TRP A 299 -9.78 1.88 -2.49
N GLY A 300 -10.24 3.10 -2.22
CA GLY A 300 -11.05 3.42 -1.06
C GLY A 300 -10.25 3.74 0.21
N GLU A 301 -10.98 4.06 1.26
CA GLU A 301 -10.43 4.38 2.59
C GLU A 301 -11.27 3.72 3.69
N ILE A 302 -10.58 3.35 4.78
CA ILE A 302 -11.18 2.86 6.02
C ILE A 302 -11.12 3.98 7.06
N TYR A 303 -12.28 4.35 7.60
CA TYR A 303 -12.41 5.33 8.67
C TYR A 303 -12.08 4.71 10.03
N GLU A 304 -11.81 5.55 11.04
CA GLU A 304 -11.45 5.08 12.39
C GLU A 304 -12.53 4.22 13.08
N ASN A 305 -13.78 4.31 12.64
CA ASN A 305 -14.89 3.48 13.11
C ASN A 305 -14.91 2.06 12.49
N GLY A 306 -14.03 1.76 11.52
CA GLY A 306 -13.95 0.49 10.80
C GLY A 306 -14.87 0.37 9.57
N THR A 307 -15.75 1.34 9.33
CA THR A 307 -16.47 1.48 8.05
C THR A 307 -15.59 2.13 7.00
N GLY A 308 -15.91 1.95 5.73
CA GLY A 308 -15.16 2.58 4.65
C GLY A 308 -15.91 2.51 3.33
N TRP A 309 -15.24 2.92 2.28
CA TRP A 309 -15.72 2.81 0.89
C TRP A 309 -14.62 2.21 0.01
N GLY A 310 -14.94 1.82 -1.22
CA GLY A 310 -13.97 1.19 -2.14
C GLY A 310 -13.50 -0.19 -1.68
N ILE A 311 -12.53 -0.76 -2.39
CA ILE A 311 -12.06 -2.13 -2.13
C ILE A 311 -11.77 -2.37 -0.64
N THR A 312 -10.98 -1.49 -0.02
CA THR A 312 -10.51 -1.64 1.36
C THR A 312 -11.67 -1.55 2.35
N GLY A 313 -12.60 -0.61 2.13
CA GLY A 313 -13.80 -0.43 2.95
C GLY A 313 -14.72 -1.65 2.92
N HIS A 314 -14.99 -2.20 1.74
CA HIS A 314 -15.85 -3.39 1.57
C HIS A 314 -15.27 -4.63 2.25
N VAL A 315 -13.95 -4.82 2.19
CA VAL A 315 -13.30 -5.92 2.93
C VAL A 315 -13.36 -5.68 4.44
N SER A 316 -13.19 -4.43 4.88
CA SER A 316 -13.29 -4.06 6.31
C SER A 316 -14.70 -4.35 6.83
N MET A 317 -15.73 -3.97 6.09
CA MET A 317 -17.13 -4.17 6.50
C MET A 317 -17.61 -5.62 6.31
N ASP A 318 -16.70 -6.56 5.98
CA ASP A 318 -16.95 -7.97 5.66
C ASP A 318 -17.91 -8.18 4.47
N GLU A 319 -18.11 -7.17 3.63
CA GLU A 319 -18.97 -7.24 2.44
C GLU A 319 -18.30 -8.03 1.31
N ALA A 320 -16.97 -8.05 1.32
CA ALA A 320 -16.14 -8.92 0.50
C ALA A 320 -15.17 -9.74 1.37
N ASP A 321 -14.94 -10.99 0.98
CA ASP A 321 -13.98 -11.88 1.66
C ASP A 321 -12.52 -11.52 1.32
N VAL A 322 -12.30 -11.09 0.07
CA VAL A 322 -10.98 -10.75 -0.50
C VAL A 322 -11.10 -9.57 -1.45
N GLY A 323 -10.22 -8.59 -1.28
CA GLY A 323 -10.08 -7.43 -2.16
C GLY A 323 -8.75 -7.42 -2.90
N PHE A 324 -8.77 -7.07 -4.17
CA PHE A 324 -7.56 -6.93 -5.00
C PHE A 324 -7.78 -5.98 -6.16
N THR A 325 -6.76 -5.18 -6.46
CA THR A 325 -6.48 -4.45 -7.71
C THR A 325 -5.23 -3.62 -7.38
N VAL A 326 -4.03 -4.19 -7.49
CA VAL A 326 -2.78 -3.45 -7.20
C VAL A 326 -2.81 -2.71 -5.85
N LEU A 327 -3.24 -3.39 -4.78
CA LEU A 327 -3.27 -2.78 -3.45
C LEU A 327 -1.89 -2.80 -2.82
N TYR A 328 -1.54 -1.73 -2.13
CA TYR A 328 -0.25 -1.58 -1.47
C TYR A 328 -0.33 -1.87 0.03
N LEU A 329 0.84 -1.85 0.67
CA LEU A 329 1.03 -2.05 2.10
C LEU A 329 0.73 -0.76 2.90
N TRP A 330 -0.47 -0.19 2.75
CA TRP A 330 -0.84 1.04 3.46
C TRP A 330 -1.06 0.78 4.95
N TYR A 331 -0.37 1.57 5.79
CA TYR A 331 -0.44 1.40 7.25
C TYR A 331 -1.84 1.66 7.80
N ARG A 332 -2.57 2.63 7.22
CA ARG A 332 -3.97 2.94 7.56
C ARG A 332 -4.84 1.69 7.46
N ASP A 333 -4.71 0.94 6.38
CA ASP A 333 -5.55 -0.23 6.13
C ASP A 333 -5.07 -1.43 6.93
N PHE A 334 -3.76 -1.59 7.11
CA PHE A 334 -3.14 -2.67 7.89
C PHE A 334 -3.61 -2.73 9.35
N ARG A 335 -4.15 -1.62 9.87
CA ARG A 335 -4.78 -1.57 11.20
C ARG A 335 -6.06 -2.42 11.23
N PHE A 336 -6.88 -2.35 10.20
CA PHE A 336 -8.19 -3.02 10.14
C PHE A 336 -8.16 -4.32 9.35
N LEU A 337 -7.30 -4.42 8.35
CA LEU A 337 -7.20 -5.55 7.43
C LEU A 337 -5.93 -6.36 7.66
N ASP A 338 -5.87 -7.50 6.97
CA ASP A 338 -4.64 -8.26 6.84
C ASP A 338 -4.26 -8.42 5.35
N PHE A 339 -2.96 -8.55 5.11
CA PHE A 339 -2.41 -8.58 3.76
C PHE A 339 -1.91 -9.98 3.42
N SER A 340 -2.07 -10.35 2.15
CA SER A 340 -1.46 -11.54 1.59
C SER A 340 0.06 -11.37 1.43
N SER A 341 0.74 -12.42 0.98
CA SER A 341 2.14 -12.34 0.57
C SER A 341 2.30 -11.51 -0.71
N ASN A 342 3.33 -10.66 -0.75
CA ASN A 342 3.69 -9.87 -1.92
C ASN A 342 3.90 -10.75 -3.16
N TYR A 343 3.21 -10.43 -4.26
CA TYR A 343 3.22 -11.24 -5.49
C TYR A 343 3.69 -10.47 -6.72
N HIS A 344 3.59 -9.14 -6.72
CA HIS A 344 4.01 -8.29 -7.83
C HIS A 344 4.64 -6.99 -7.29
N MET A 345 5.35 -6.27 -8.14
CA MET A 345 5.85 -4.91 -7.86
C MET A 345 5.27 -3.98 -8.91
N SER A 346 4.84 -2.80 -8.47
CA SER A 346 4.30 -1.75 -9.31
C SER A 346 5.04 -0.45 -9.03
N GLU A 347 5.28 0.34 -10.08
CA GLU A 347 6.00 1.61 -10.03
C GLU A 347 5.02 2.75 -10.33
N LEU A 348 4.93 3.74 -9.43
CA LEU A 348 4.16 4.95 -9.69
C LEU A 348 5.10 6.00 -10.29
N THR A 349 4.70 6.53 -11.45
CA THR A 349 5.46 7.54 -12.17
C THR A 349 4.52 8.61 -12.73
N THR A 350 5.10 9.65 -13.33
CA THR A 350 4.36 10.80 -13.82
C THR A 350 4.70 11.04 -15.29
N ILE A 351 3.69 11.33 -16.09
CA ILE A 351 3.83 11.84 -17.44
C ILE A 351 3.75 13.37 -17.35
N LEU A 352 4.75 14.08 -17.84
CA LEU A 352 4.89 15.54 -17.72
C LEU A 352 4.96 16.20 -19.11
N PRO A 353 4.72 17.51 -19.22
CA PRO A 353 4.94 18.23 -20.48
C PRO A 353 6.38 18.07 -21.00
N LYS A 354 6.53 17.91 -22.32
CA LYS A 354 7.85 17.90 -22.96
C LYS A 354 8.56 19.24 -22.70
N PRO A 355 9.89 19.23 -22.53
CA PRO A 355 10.67 20.46 -22.40
C PRO A 355 10.44 21.40 -23.58
N LYS A 356 10.29 22.69 -23.30
CA LYS A 356 10.13 23.69 -24.36
C LYS A 356 11.48 24.03 -24.96
N ARG A 357 11.49 24.44 -26.22
CA ARG A 357 12.69 24.96 -26.87
C ARG A 357 13.10 26.24 -26.15
N LEU A 358 14.40 26.40 -25.89
CA LEU A 358 14.90 27.63 -25.29
C LEU A 358 14.60 28.83 -26.20
N PRO A 359 14.36 30.02 -25.64
CA PRO A 359 14.13 31.24 -26.43
C PRO A 359 15.25 31.46 -27.43
N GLU A 360 14.92 31.79 -28.67
CA GLU A 360 15.90 31.77 -29.75
C GLU A 360 16.99 32.84 -29.58
N TRP A 361 16.70 33.98 -28.96
CA TRP A 361 17.70 35.00 -28.64
C TRP A 361 18.82 34.47 -27.72
N SER A 362 18.53 33.48 -26.88
CA SER A 362 19.52 32.91 -25.96
C SER A 362 20.64 32.16 -26.67
N ILE A 363 20.42 31.78 -27.93
CA ILE A 363 21.39 31.08 -28.79
C ILE A 363 22.68 31.89 -28.93
N ILE A 364 22.61 33.22 -28.93
CA ILE A 364 23.78 34.10 -29.10
C ILE A 364 24.67 34.09 -27.85
N ILE A 365 24.09 33.93 -26.65
CA ILE A 365 24.81 33.95 -25.37
C ILE A 365 25.24 32.53 -24.96
N ALA A 366 24.48 31.52 -25.40
CA ALA A 366 24.66 30.12 -25.03
C ALA A 366 26.02 29.45 -25.35
N PRO A 367 26.87 29.89 -26.30
CA PRO A 367 28.16 29.23 -26.58
C PRO A 367 29.11 29.26 -25.39
N PHE A 368 28.99 30.26 -24.52
CA PHE A 368 29.78 30.40 -23.30
C PHE A 368 28.89 30.37 -22.06
N ASN A 369 29.36 29.69 -21.02
CA ASN A 369 28.71 29.73 -19.71
C ASN A 369 29.00 31.09 -19.02
N TYR A 370 28.30 31.35 -17.92
CA TYR A 370 28.44 32.61 -17.18
C TYR A 370 29.89 32.88 -16.74
N GLU A 371 30.61 31.86 -16.28
CA GLU A 371 32.01 31.97 -15.85
C GLU A 371 32.93 32.39 -17.00
N MET A 372 32.74 31.85 -18.19
CA MET A 372 33.50 32.20 -19.39
C MET A 372 33.19 33.63 -19.86
N TRP A 373 31.92 34.06 -19.81
CA TRP A 373 31.58 35.46 -20.10
C TRP A 373 32.26 36.44 -19.14
N LEU A 374 32.29 36.10 -17.85
CA LEU A 374 33.05 36.87 -16.86
C LEU A 374 34.56 36.85 -17.16
N ALA A 375 35.11 35.71 -17.56
CA ALA A 375 36.52 35.58 -17.92
C ALA A 375 36.87 36.43 -19.15
N VAL A 376 36.02 36.45 -20.19
CA VAL A 376 36.20 37.29 -21.37
C VAL A 376 36.14 38.76 -20.98
N GLY A 377 35.11 39.20 -20.25
CA GLY A 377 35.00 40.59 -19.79
C GLY A 377 36.17 41.01 -18.89
N GLY A 378 36.56 40.15 -17.96
CA GLY A 378 37.72 40.35 -17.08
C GLY A 378 39.03 40.41 -17.85
N SER A 379 39.19 39.57 -18.89
CA SER A 379 40.39 39.56 -19.73
C SER A 379 40.56 40.87 -20.50
N VAL A 380 39.47 41.50 -20.97
CA VAL A 380 39.52 42.82 -21.61
C VAL A 380 40.05 43.87 -20.65
N LEU A 381 39.51 43.94 -19.43
CA LEU A 381 39.96 44.91 -18.42
C LEU A 381 41.42 44.68 -18.02
N LEU A 382 41.80 43.42 -17.80
CA LEU A 382 43.16 43.04 -17.43
C LEU A 382 44.15 43.36 -18.54
N CYS A 383 43.89 42.91 -19.77
CA CYS A 383 44.77 43.16 -20.90
C CYS A 383 44.87 44.66 -21.22
N SER A 384 43.79 45.42 -21.08
CA SER A 384 43.81 46.90 -21.25
C SER A 384 44.73 47.57 -20.23
N THR A 385 44.69 47.09 -18.99
CA THR A 385 45.55 47.59 -17.91
C THR A 385 47.01 47.18 -18.14
N LEU A 386 47.27 45.93 -18.54
CA LEU A 386 48.61 45.46 -18.90
C LEU A 386 49.18 46.26 -20.09
N LEU A 387 48.36 46.53 -21.11
CA LEU A 387 48.73 47.33 -22.27
C LEU A 387 49.10 48.77 -21.88
N TYR A 388 48.29 49.40 -21.03
CA TYR A 388 48.56 50.74 -20.50
C TYR A 388 49.83 50.80 -19.65
N LEU A 389 50.04 49.82 -18.76
CA LEU A 389 51.25 49.71 -17.95
C LEU A 389 52.48 49.47 -18.80
N ALA A 390 52.41 48.56 -19.78
CA ALA A 390 53.49 48.29 -20.72
C ALA A 390 53.88 49.56 -21.50
N TYR A 391 52.90 50.35 -21.94
CA TYR A 391 53.14 51.65 -22.57
C TYR A 391 53.84 52.64 -21.63
N LYS A 392 53.36 52.81 -20.39
CA LYS A 392 53.98 53.71 -19.40
C LYS A 392 55.41 53.29 -19.04
N ILE A 393 55.65 51.99 -18.89
CA ILE A 393 56.99 51.44 -18.62
C ILE A 393 57.91 51.67 -19.83
N SER A 394 57.41 51.42 -21.05
CA SER A 394 58.17 51.64 -22.28
C SER A 394 58.55 53.12 -22.45
N LEU A 395 57.63 54.06 -22.21
CA LEU A 395 57.93 55.50 -22.18
C LEU A 395 59.00 55.86 -21.16
N LYS A 396 58.92 55.31 -19.94
CA LYS A 396 59.89 55.60 -18.87
C LYS A 396 61.29 55.06 -19.17
N LEU A 397 61.40 53.92 -19.85
CA LEU A 397 62.67 53.24 -20.13
C LEU A 397 63.34 53.71 -21.44
N LEU A 398 62.57 54.09 -22.45
CA LEU A 398 63.07 54.39 -23.81
C LEU A 398 62.91 55.86 -24.24
N GLY A 399 62.25 56.71 -23.44
CA GLY A 399 62.09 58.15 -23.73
C GLY A 399 61.03 58.48 -24.80
N ASP A 400 60.93 59.76 -25.17
CA ASP A 400 59.87 60.37 -26.00
C ASP A 400 59.81 59.93 -27.48
N ASP A 401 60.67 59.01 -27.94
CA ASP A 401 60.66 58.49 -29.32
C ASP A 401 59.44 57.59 -29.63
N ILE A 402 58.62 57.30 -28.61
CA ILE A 402 57.43 56.44 -28.64
C ILE A 402 56.17 57.30 -28.47
N ASN A 403 55.92 58.22 -29.40
CA ASN A 403 54.72 59.06 -29.39
C ASN A 403 53.48 58.30 -29.91
N LEU A 404 53.07 57.24 -29.22
CA LEU A 404 51.88 56.42 -29.56
C LEU A 404 50.64 56.97 -28.85
N LYS A 405 49.97 57.96 -29.46
CA LYS A 405 48.74 58.58 -28.93
C LYS A 405 47.65 57.55 -28.59
N MET A 406 47.61 56.42 -29.31
CA MET A 406 46.64 55.33 -29.12
C MET A 406 46.74 54.64 -27.75
N PHE A 407 47.89 54.64 -27.08
CA PHE A 407 48.05 53.98 -25.77
C PHE A 407 48.21 54.98 -24.61
N SER A 408 48.03 56.27 -24.92
CA SER A 408 48.29 57.38 -23.99
C SER A 408 47.35 57.41 -22.78
N ASN A 409 46.13 56.93 -22.95
CA ASN A 409 45.10 56.84 -21.91
C ASN A 409 44.59 55.40 -21.83
N TRP A 410 44.25 54.96 -20.61
CA TRP A 410 43.65 53.65 -20.37
C TRP A 410 42.36 53.45 -21.19
N GLY A 411 41.54 54.50 -21.36
CA GLY A 411 40.33 54.43 -22.20
C GLY A 411 40.62 54.08 -23.67
N TRP A 412 41.72 54.58 -24.23
CA TRP A 412 42.13 54.22 -25.59
C TRP A 412 42.72 52.80 -25.64
N CYS A 413 43.43 52.36 -24.61
CA CYS A 413 43.85 50.96 -24.49
C CYS A 413 42.65 50.01 -24.39
N PHE A 414 41.60 50.39 -23.66
CA PHE A 414 40.36 49.64 -23.58
C PHE A 414 39.68 49.51 -24.94
N LEU A 415 39.51 50.63 -25.66
CA LEU A 415 38.98 50.61 -27.02
C LEU A 415 39.83 49.73 -27.96
N CYS A 416 41.16 49.83 -27.87
CA CYS A 416 42.08 48.97 -28.63
C CYS A 416 41.85 47.47 -28.31
N MET A 417 41.71 47.09 -27.04
CA MET A 417 41.45 45.69 -26.68
C MET A 417 40.07 45.23 -27.16
N THR A 418 39.06 46.09 -27.15
CA THR A 418 37.73 45.77 -27.70
C THR A 418 37.76 45.63 -29.22
N GLN A 419 38.57 46.44 -29.94
CA GLN A 419 38.77 46.28 -31.39
C GLN A 419 39.37 44.92 -31.71
N ILE A 420 40.43 44.53 -31.00
CA ILE A 420 41.08 43.23 -31.20
C ILE A 420 40.11 42.08 -30.88
N LEU A 421 39.27 42.21 -29.84
CA LEU A 421 38.26 41.21 -29.50
C LEU A 421 37.23 41.00 -30.62
N VAL A 422 36.84 42.07 -31.32
CA VAL A 422 35.90 42.00 -32.46
C VAL A 422 36.64 41.77 -33.79
N GLU A 423 37.88 41.28 -33.72
CA GLU A 423 38.76 40.98 -34.88
C GLU A 423 39.03 42.19 -35.79
N GLN A 424 38.92 43.41 -35.26
CA GLN A 424 39.29 44.63 -35.96
C GLN A 424 40.76 44.98 -35.69
N ALA A 425 41.46 45.38 -36.75
CA ALA A 425 42.84 45.81 -36.62
C ALA A 425 42.90 47.14 -35.85
N PRO A 426 43.75 47.25 -34.80
CA PRO A 426 43.93 48.50 -34.09
C PRO A 426 44.60 49.57 -34.97
N ASP A 427 44.09 50.79 -34.93
CA ASP A 427 44.61 51.93 -35.70
C ASP A 427 45.95 52.44 -35.14
N GLY A 428 47.08 51.90 -35.64
CA GLY A 428 48.41 52.35 -35.23
C GLY A 428 49.56 51.75 -36.03
N ASN A 429 50.37 52.60 -36.67
CA ASN A 429 51.58 52.19 -37.39
C ASN A 429 52.74 51.89 -36.42
N LEU A 430 52.78 50.67 -35.90
CA LEU A 430 53.92 50.15 -35.12
C LEU A 430 55.09 49.79 -36.05
N ASN A 431 55.94 50.77 -36.36
CA ASN A 431 57.12 50.56 -37.20
C ASN A 431 58.14 49.61 -36.52
N SER A 432 58.52 48.53 -37.21
CA SER A 432 59.50 47.53 -36.76
C SER A 432 60.90 48.10 -36.54
N ASN A 433 61.25 49.21 -37.19
CA ASN A 433 62.56 49.84 -37.10
C ASN A 433 62.76 50.70 -35.84
N LYS A 434 61.70 50.93 -35.06
CA LYS A 434 61.79 51.67 -33.78
C LYS A 434 61.96 50.70 -32.61
N LYS A 435 63.10 50.76 -31.92
CA LYS A 435 63.44 49.88 -30.79
C LYS A 435 62.36 49.86 -29.69
N GLY A 436 61.72 51.00 -29.43
CA GLY A 436 60.64 51.15 -28.46
C GLY A 436 59.31 50.49 -28.83
N HIS A 437 59.12 50.09 -30.10
CA HIS A 437 57.88 49.47 -30.57
C HIS A 437 57.90 47.93 -30.51
N SER A 438 59.07 47.31 -30.35
CA SER A 438 59.22 45.84 -30.44
C SER A 438 58.48 45.10 -29.32
N ALA A 439 58.63 45.53 -28.07
CA ALA A 439 57.97 44.89 -26.93
C ALA A 439 56.44 45.02 -27.00
N MET A 440 55.95 46.19 -27.40
CA MET A 440 54.53 46.47 -27.58
C MET A 440 53.92 45.62 -28.70
N ARG A 441 54.66 45.46 -29.81
CA ARG A 441 54.26 44.59 -30.91
C ARG A 441 54.08 43.14 -30.44
N HIS A 442 55.05 42.57 -29.72
CA HIS A 442 54.92 41.20 -29.22
C HIS A 442 53.72 41.03 -28.29
N LEU A 443 53.49 41.99 -27.40
CA LEU A 443 52.36 41.96 -26.46
C LEU A 443 51.01 42.05 -27.18
N ILE A 444 50.88 42.96 -28.15
CA ILE A 444 49.67 43.06 -28.98
C ILE A 444 49.48 41.80 -29.84
N THR A 445 50.54 41.23 -30.41
CA THR A 445 50.44 39.97 -31.18
C THR A 445 49.93 38.82 -30.31
N TRP A 446 50.39 38.69 -29.07
CA TRP A 446 49.86 37.68 -28.15
C TRP A 446 48.40 37.92 -27.78
N PHE A 447 47.98 39.18 -27.61
CA PHE A 447 46.58 39.51 -27.38
C PHE A 447 45.69 39.23 -28.61
N ILE A 448 46.18 39.48 -29.82
CA ILE A 448 45.50 39.10 -31.06
C ILE A 448 45.30 37.58 -31.10
N LEU A 449 46.36 36.79 -30.80
CA LEU A 449 46.25 35.33 -30.77
C LEU A 449 45.27 34.84 -29.70
N LEU A 450 45.28 35.45 -28.51
CA LEU A 450 44.35 35.12 -27.43
C LEU A 450 42.90 35.36 -27.86
N TYR A 451 42.58 36.55 -28.38
CA TYR A 451 41.20 36.85 -28.77
C TYR A 451 40.76 36.13 -30.02
N TYR A 452 41.67 35.85 -30.96
CA TYR A 452 41.39 34.97 -32.08
C TYR A 452 40.98 33.55 -31.61
N LEU A 453 41.62 33.03 -30.57
CA LEU A 453 41.23 31.76 -29.97
C LEU A 453 39.83 31.85 -29.33
N VAL A 454 39.54 32.94 -28.61
CA VAL A 454 38.23 33.15 -27.99
C VAL A 454 37.12 33.28 -29.03
N THR A 455 37.31 34.06 -30.09
CA THR A 455 36.31 34.28 -31.15
C THR A 455 36.07 33.01 -31.97
N THR A 456 37.12 32.26 -32.31
CA THR A 456 36.99 30.97 -33.00
C THR A 456 36.30 29.91 -32.14
N ALA A 457 36.58 29.86 -30.83
CA ALA A 457 35.88 28.99 -29.90
C ALA A 457 34.38 29.37 -29.77
N TYR A 458 34.08 30.67 -29.71
CA TYR A 458 32.70 31.17 -29.72
C TYR A 458 31.98 30.79 -31.02
N ALA A 459 32.60 31.02 -32.17
CA ALA A 459 32.04 30.69 -33.48
C ALA A 459 31.79 29.18 -33.64
N GLY A 460 32.72 28.34 -33.17
CA GLY A 460 32.56 26.89 -33.14
C GLY A 460 31.43 26.43 -32.22
N GLY A 461 31.33 27.02 -31.02
CA GLY A 461 30.24 26.76 -30.08
C GLY A 461 28.87 27.18 -30.63
N LEU A 462 28.80 28.35 -31.25
CA LEU A 462 27.60 28.84 -31.93
C LEU A 462 27.17 27.92 -33.07
N ALA A 463 28.12 27.50 -33.92
CA ALA A 463 27.85 26.55 -35.00
C ALA A 463 27.27 25.22 -34.46
N CYS A 464 27.82 24.70 -33.36
CA CYS A 464 27.31 23.49 -32.70
C CYS A 464 25.87 23.69 -32.19
N ILE A 465 25.58 24.81 -31.52
CA ILE A 465 24.24 25.09 -30.99
C ILE A 465 23.21 25.29 -32.12
N LEU A 466 23.62 25.83 -33.26
CA LEU A 466 22.74 25.98 -34.43
C LEU A 466 22.41 24.65 -35.09
N THR A 467 23.25 23.62 -34.93
CA THR A 467 22.98 22.29 -35.48
C THR A 467 21.94 21.50 -34.70
N LEU A 468 21.82 21.72 -33.39
CA LEU A 468 20.90 20.99 -32.52
C LEU A 468 20.06 21.94 -31.65
N PRO A 469 18.73 21.94 -31.76
CA PRO A 469 17.89 22.78 -30.92
C PRO A 469 18.10 22.43 -29.44
N ARG A 470 18.34 23.46 -28.62
CA ARG A 470 18.42 23.31 -27.16
C ARG A 470 17.04 23.45 -26.55
N TYR A 471 16.75 22.57 -25.61
CA TYR A 471 15.52 22.56 -24.83
C TYR A 471 15.81 22.85 -23.37
N GLU A 472 14.76 23.18 -22.63
CA GLU A 472 14.79 23.23 -21.17
C GLU A 472 15.21 21.88 -20.58
N SER A 473 15.70 21.89 -19.33
CA SER A 473 16.02 20.64 -18.65
C SER A 473 14.74 19.88 -18.34
N PRO A 474 14.64 18.61 -18.75
CA PRO A 474 13.46 17.81 -18.43
C PRO A 474 13.31 17.56 -16.93
N ILE A 475 12.07 17.29 -16.52
CA ILE A 475 11.76 16.73 -15.21
C ILE A 475 11.86 15.21 -15.31
N ASP A 476 12.95 14.65 -14.80
CA ASP A 476 13.25 13.22 -14.84
C ASP A 476 13.04 12.53 -13.48
N ASN A 477 12.88 13.29 -12.38
CA ASN A 477 12.65 12.76 -11.03
C ASN A 477 11.75 13.66 -10.17
N ILE A 478 11.32 13.13 -9.01
CA ILE A 478 10.41 13.81 -8.08
C ILE A 478 11.02 15.09 -7.47
N GLU A 479 12.34 15.16 -7.28
CA GLU A 479 12.97 16.34 -6.72
C GLU A 479 12.89 17.53 -7.67
N GLN A 480 13.17 17.29 -8.96
CA GLN A 480 13.01 18.29 -10.00
C GLN A 480 11.57 18.75 -10.13
N MET A 481 10.61 17.84 -9.96
CA MET A 481 9.18 18.18 -9.94
C MET A 481 8.84 19.12 -8.77
N ALA A 482 9.46 18.91 -7.61
CA ALA A 482 9.33 19.80 -6.45
C ALA A 482 9.97 21.16 -6.69
N ASP A 483 11.16 21.19 -7.30
CA ASP A 483 11.93 22.41 -7.54
C ASP A 483 11.23 23.31 -8.57
N GLN A 484 10.63 22.71 -9.61
CA GLN A 484 9.89 23.42 -10.66
C GLN A 484 8.42 23.75 -10.30
N ASN A 485 7.95 23.41 -9.09
CA ASN A 485 6.55 23.59 -8.67
C ASN A 485 5.52 22.98 -9.64
N SER A 486 5.84 21.83 -10.25
CA SER A 486 4.97 21.24 -11.26
C SER A 486 3.65 20.81 -10.64
N LYS A 487 2.55 21.23 -11.28
CA LYS A 487 1.21 20.72 -10.98
C LYS A 487 1.07 19.36 -11.65
N TRP A 488 0.42 18.42 -10.98
CA TRP A 488 0.18 17.09 -11.51
C TRP A 488 -1.06 16.49 -10.86
N GLY A 489 -1.63 15.43 -11.43
CA GLY A 489 -2.93 14.96 -10.95
C GLY A 489 -3.49 13.76 -11.66
N THR A 490 -4.72 13.44 -11.29
CA THR A 490 -5.54 12.37 -11.85
C THR A 490 -7.01 12.74 -11.69
N SER A 491 -7.89 11.99 -12.35
CA SER A 491 -9.34 12.06 -12.13
C SER A 491 -9.87 11.04 -11.13
N SER A 492 -8.99 10.16 -10.64
CA SER A 492 -9.30 9.14 -9.64
C SER A 492 -9.20 9.68 -8.20
N ASP A 493 -8.79 8.81 -7.28
CA ASP A 493 -8.62 9.09 -5.85
C ASP A 493 -7.24 9.67 -5.49
N ASP A 494 -7.06 10.05 -4.22
CA ASP A 494 -5.83 10.59 -3.64
C ASP A 494 -4.76 9.55 -3.26
N CYS A 495 -5.03 8.27 -3.57
CA CYS A 495 -4.14 7.14 -3.26
C CYS A 495 -2.71 7.34 -3.79
N TRP A 496 -2.55 7.99 -4.95
CA TRP A 496 -1.26 8.30 -5.60
C TRP A 496 -0.29 9.13 -4.75
N ILE A 497 -0.82 9.87 -3.76
CA ILE A 497 -0.05 10.75 -2.89
C ILE A 497 -0.01 10.30 -1.44
N TYR A 498 -0.62 9.15 -1.10
CA TYR A 498 -0.70 8.64 0.28
C TYR A 498 0.66 8.67 1.00
N PHE A 499 1.70 8.10 0.38
CA PHE A 499 3.06 8.05 0.94
C PHE A 499 3.84 9.36 0.82
N LEU A 500 3.38 10.30 -0.02
CA LEU A 500 4.01 11.61 -0.18
C LEU A 500 3.54 12.61 0.88
N LYS A 501 2.28 12.50 1.32
CA LYS A 501 1.67 13.40 2.34
C LYS A 501 2.43 13.36 3.67
N ASP A 502 2.75 12.16 4.15
CA ASP A 502 3.39 11.94 5.45
C ASP A 502 4.92 11.82 5.37
N SER A 503 5.53 12.14 4.22
CA SER A 503 6.98 12.05 4.05
C SER A 503 7.73 13.09 4.90
N HIS A 504 8.84 12.68 5.51
CA HIS A 504 9.76 13.59 6.20
C HIS A 504 10.48 14.55 5.25
N ASN A 505 10.57 14.21 3.95
CA ASN A 505 11.25 15.05 2.96
C ASN A 505 10.34 16.24 2.57
N PRO A 506 10.78 17.50 2.75
CA PRO A 506 9.99 18.68 2.39
C PRO A 506 9.67 18.77 0.88
N LYS A 507 10.55 18.29 0.00
CA LYS A 507 10.30 18.26 -1.45
C LYS A 507 9.15 17.31 -1.81
N MET A 508 9.08 16.13 -1.18
CA MET A 508 7.99 15.16 -1.40
C MET A 508 6.65 15.71 -0.91
N ARG A 509 6.61 16.34 0.28
CA ARG A 509 5.39 17.01 0.76
C ARG A 509 4.95 18.16 -0.14
N LYS A 510 5.91 18.90 -0.71
CA LYS A 510 5.63 19.96 -1.68
C LYS A 510 4.98 19.41 -2.95
N VAL A 511 5.50 18.29 -3.46
CA VAL A 511 4.90 17.56 -4.58
C VAL A 511 3.48 17.09 -4.27
N ALA A 512 3.24 16.54 -3.07
CA ALA A 512 1.90 16.12 -2.65
C ALA A 512 0.90 17.28 -2.61
N ARG A 513 1.32 18.47 -2.17
CA ARG A 513 0.48 19.68 -2.15
C ARG A 513 0.14 20.21 -3.55
N ASN A 514 0.96 19.92 -4.55
CA ASN A 514 0.73 20.32 -5.93
C ASN A 514 -0.16 19.32 -6.70
N PHE A 515 -0.60 18.25 -6.04
CA PHE A 515 -1.46 17.24 -6.64
C PHE A 515 -2.90 17.75 -6.76
N ILE A 516 -3.51 17.51 -7.92
CA ILE A 516 -4.86 17.97 -8.25
C ILE A 516 -5.71 16.76 -8.59
N ILE A 517 -6.87 16.68 -7.94
CA ILE A 517 -7.93 15.73 -8.28
C ILE A 517 -9.01 16.53 -8.99
N GLY A 518 -9.34 16.16 -10.22
CA GLY A 518 -10.30 16.86 -11.06
C GLY A 518 -11.29 15.91 -11.73
N SER A 519 -12.29 16.44 -12.42
CA SER A 519 -13.14 15.60 -13.26
C SER A 519 -12.36 15.03 -14.44
N ASP A 520 -12.82 13.90 -14.97
CA ASP A 520 -12.32 13.28 -16.20
C ASP A 520 -12.15 14.29 -17.35
N GLU A 521 -13.13 15.19 -17.51
CA GLU A 521 -13.14 16.22 -18.55
C GLU A 521 -12.03 17.27 -18.34
N PHE A 522 -11.88 17.76 -17.10
CA PHE A 522 -10.85 18.75 -16.76
C PHE A 522 -9.45 18.17 -16.95
N ILE A 523 -9.21 16.96 -16.45
CA ILE A 523 -7.91 16.30 -16.58
C ILE A 523 -7.60 15.98 -18.05
N GLY A 524 -8.60 15.56 -18.82
CA GLY A 524 -8.47 15.36 -20.26
C GLY A 524 -8.09 16.63 -21.02
N GLU A 525 -8.71 17.76 -20.71
CA GLU A 525 -8.37 19.06 -21.32
C GLU A 525 -6.93 19.49 -20.98
N MET A 526 -6.52 19.32 -19.73
CA MET A 526 -5.15 19.62 -19.29
C MET A 526 -4.11 18.73 -19.99
N ALA A 527 -4.45 17.47 -20.29
CA ALA A 527 -3.59 16.54 -21.02
C ALA A 527 -3.40 16.95 -22.48
N GLU A 528 -4.48 17.40 -23.14
CA GLU A 528 -4.42 17.93 -24.51
C GLU A 528 -3.63 19.24 -24.62
N LYS A 529 -3.70 20.09 -23.60
CA LYS A 529 -2.94 21.35 -23.52
C LYS A 529 -1.50 21.17 -23.04
N ALA A 530 -1.17 20.04 -22.41
CA ALA A 530 0.13 19.78 -21.77
C ALA A 530 0.51 20.86 -20.73
N GLU A 531 -0.42 21.20 -19.85
CA GLU A 531 -0.25 22.24 -18.81
C GLU A 531 0.12 21.70 -17.42
N MET A 532 -0.01 20.38 -17.21
CA MET A 532 0.31 19.71 -15.94
C MET A 532 0.82 18.28 -16.19
N GLY A 533 1.27 17.61 -15.13
CA GLY A 533 1.62 16.20 -15.14
C GLY A 533 0.44 15.27 -14.80
N PHE A 534 0.56 13.99 -15.17
CA PHE A 534 -0.45 12.96 -14.97
C PHE A 534 0.15 11.74 -14.31
N ALA A 535 -0.51 11.25 -13.25
CA ALA A 535 -0.07 10.04 -12.57
C ALA A 535 -0.36 8.80 -13.42
N VAL A 536 0.62 7.92 -13.57
CA VAL A 536 0.46 6.63 -14.24
C VAL A 536 1.19 5.54 -13.47
N GLU A 537 0.68 4.33 -13.59
CA GLU A 537 1.23 3.17 -12.93
C GLU A 537 1.85 2.22 -13.95
N LYS A 538 3.08 1.79 -13.66
CA LYS A 538 3.85 0.86 -14.48
C LYS A 538 3.99 -0.47 -13.75
N MET A 539 3.54 -1.53 -14.41
CA MET A 539 3.60 -2.90 -13.92
C MET A 539 5.00 -3.50 -14.17
N MET A 540 5.30 -4.62 -13.50
CA MET A 540 6.63 -5.25 -13.55
C MET A 540 7.06 -5.69 -14.95
N GLY A 541 6.12 -6.11 -15.79
CA GLY A 541 6.36 -6.48 -17.18
C GLY A 541 6.56 -5.29 -18.13
N GLY A 542 6.52 -4.05 -17.62
CA GLY A 542 6.78 -2.83 -18.37
C GLY A 542 5.56 -2.23 -19.06
N TYR A 543 4.36 -2.79 -18.83
CA TYR A 543 3.11 -2.24 -19.31
C TYR A 543 2.56 -1.19 -18.32
N PHE A 544 1.87 -0.20 -18.85
CA PHE A 544 1.28 0.89 -18.07
C PHE A 544 -0.23 0.72 -17.97
N ALA A 545 -0.78 0.95 -16.79
CA ALA A 545 -2.22 1.20 -16.65
C ALA A 545 -2.49 2.65 -17.07
N LEU A 546 -2.94 2.83 -18.31
CA LEU A 546 -3.14 4.15 -18.91
C LEU A 546 -4.58 4.64 -18.70
N PRO A 547 -4.75 5.84 -18.12
CA PRO A 547 -6.04 6.54 -18.14
C PRO A 547 -6.47 6.87 -19.58
N PHE A 548 -7.78 7.06 -19.80
CA PHE A 548 -8.34 7.29 -21.14
C PHE A 548 -7.82 8.55 -21.85
N TYR A 549 -7.31 9.53 -21.10
CA TYR A 549 -6.74 10.78 -21.63
C TYR A 549 -5.26 10.68 -22.04
N ILE A 550 -4.60 9.55 -21.77
CA ILE A 550 -3.22 9.29 -22.20
C ILE A 550 -3.26 8.41 -23.44
N HIS A 551 -3.04 9.03 -24.60
CA HIS A 551 -3.03 8.36 -25.89
C HIS A 551 -2.02 9.01 -26.84
N GLU A 552 -1.80 8.40 -28.00
CA GLU A 552 -0.78 8.83 -28.98
C GLU A 552 -0.75 10.35 -29.24
N ARG A 553 -1.92 11.01 -29.36
CA ARG A 553 -1.99 12.47 -29.62
C ARG A 553 -1.49 13.34 -28.46
N THR A 554 -1.89 13.05 -27.22
CA THR A 554 -1.44 13.79 -26.03
C THR A 554 0.04 13.53 -25.78
N MET A 555 0.50 12.29 -26.00
CA MET A 555 1.90 11.90 -25.87
C MET A 555 2.86 12.60 -26.85
N LYS A 556 2.38 13.25 -27.92
CA LYS A 556 3.23 14.12 -28.75
C LYS A 556 3.78 15.31 -27.97
N LYS A 557 3.02 15.83 -27.01
CA LYS A 557 3.36 17.00 -26.17
C LYS A 557 3.83 16.62 -24.78
N LEU A 558 3.63 15.36 -24.37
CA LEU A 558 3.96 14.84 -23.06
C LEU A 558 5.16 13.88 -23.12
N ARG A 559 5.75 13.60 -21.96
CA ARG A 559 6.92 12.75 -21.79
C ARG A 559 6.87 12.03 -20.44
N LEU A 560 7.19 10.75 -20.46
CA LEU A 560 7.30 9.94 -19.25
C LEU A 560 8.53 10.33 -18.43
N MET A 561 8.35 10.59 -17.14
CA MET A 561 9.43 10.77 -16.18
C MET A 561 10.32 9.51 -16.11
N LYS A 562 11.64 9.68 -16.15
CA LYS A 562 12.58 8.54 -16.20
C LYS A 562 12.57 7.72 -14.92
N GLU A 563 12.60 8.39 -13.78
CA GLU A 563 12.64 7.74 -12.47
C GLU A 563 11.24 7.74 -11.87
N PRO A 564 10.66 6.57 -11.52
CA PRO A 564 9.41 6.54 -10.79
C PRO A 564 9.62 7.18 -9.41
N TYR A 565 8.58 7.82 -8.89
CA TYR A 565 8.68 8.48 -7.59
C TYR A 565 8.41 7.52 -6.42
N THR A 566 7.89 6.32 -6.70
CA THR A 566 7.88 5.19 -5.78
C THR A 566 7.77 3.86 -6.51
N ALA A 567 8.23 2.79 -5.90
CA ALA A 567 7.99 1.42 -6.31
C ALA A 567 7.53 0.62 -5.10
N GLN A 568 6.42 -0.11 -5.22
CA GLN A 568 5.80 -0.79 -4.09
C GLN A 568 5.37 -2.21 -4.44
N HIS A 569 5.40 -3.07 -3.43
CA HIS A 569 4.88 -4.42 -3.54
C HIS A 569 3.37 -4.44 -3.41
N THR A 570 2.74 -5.24 -4.27
CA THR A 570 1.29 -5.40 -4.27
C THR A 570 0.87 -6.60 -3.43
N VAL A 571 -0.29 -6.48 -2.79
CA VAL A 571 -0.90 -7.48 -1.90
C VAL A 571 -2.39 -7.60 -2.17
N PHE A 572 -2.97 -8.74 -1.80
CA PHE A 572 -4.41 -8.89 -1.68
C PHE A 572 -4.79 -8.49 -0.25
N HIS A 573 -5.88 -7.76 -0.12
CA HIS A 573 -6.46 -7.43 1.18
C HIS A 573 -7.48 -8.49 1.57
N VAL A 574 -7.42 -8.92 2.82
CA VAL A 574 -8.36 -9.89 3.39
C VAL A 574 -8.79 -9.43 4.78
N ARG A 575 -9.93 -9.97 5.26
CA ARG A 575 -10.34 -9.79 6.65
C ARG A 575 -9.19 -10.12 7.60
N LYS A 576 -9.04 -9.32 8.65
CA LYS A 576 -8.04 -9.57 9.68
C LYS A 576 -8.26 -10.90 10.39
N GLY A 577 -7.26 -11.79 10.31
CA GLY A 577 -7.40 -13.16 10.79
C GLY A 577 -8.16 -14.10 9.85
N SER A 578 -8.31 -13.74 8.57
CA SER A 578 -9.05 -14.55 7.59
C SER A 578 -8.50 -15.98 7.50
N PRO A 579 -9.40 -17.01 7.52
CA PRO A 579 -8.99 -18.40 7.35
C PRO A 579 -8.45 -18.69 5.95
N TYR A 580 -8.76 -17.84 4.97
CA TYR A 580 -8.38 -18.03 3.57
C TYR A 580 -6.95 -17.56 3.27
N LYS A 581 -6.37 -16.70 4.11
CA LYS A 581 -5.06 -16.06 3.87
C LYS A 581 -3.95 -17.08 3.58
N LYS A 582 -3.85 -18.14 4.38
CA LYS A 582 -2.80 -19.17 4.20
C LYS A 582 -2.92 -19.84 2.84
N SER A 583 -4.14 -20.21 2.44
CA SER A 583 -4.38 -20.86 1.15
C SER A 583 -4.13 -19.91 -0.02
N LEU A 584 -4.52 -18.65 0.11
CA LEU A 584 -4.27 -17.61 -0.90
C LEU A 584 -2.76 -17.40 -1.09
N ASN A 585 -2.01 -17.27 0.00
CA ASN A 585 -0.55 -17.07 -0.04
C ASN A 585 0.17 -18.21 -0.77
N VAL A 586 -0.21 -19.46 -0.52
CA VAL A 586 0.38 -20.62 -1.22
C VAL A 586 0.19 -20.52 -2.73
N ASN A 587 -0.98 -20.08 -3.20
CA ASN A 587 -1.24 -19.92 -4.62
C ASN A 587 -0.51 -18.72 -5.23
N LEU A 588 -0.48 -17.59 -4.52
CA LEU A 588 0.27 -16.39 -4.93
C LEU A 588 1.77 -16.68 -5.07
N GLN A 589 2.37 -17.34 -4.08
CA GLN A 589 3.78 -17.70 -4.09
C GLN A 589 4.11 -18.64 -5.25
N ARG A 590 3.30 -19.67 -5.48
CA ARG A 590 3.47 -20.58 -6.63
C ARG A 590 3.38 -19.85 -7.97
N ALA A 591 2.42 -18.93 -8.12
CA ALA A 591 2.29 -18.15 -9.35
C ALA A 591 3.48 -17.20 -9.56
N ARG A 592 4.00 -16.62 -8.47
CA ARG A 592 5.20 -15.78 -8.49
C ARG A 592 6.45 -16.57 -8.87
N ASP A 593 6.68 -17.70 -8.19
CA ASP A 593 7.88 -18.54 -8.39
C ASP A 593 7.90 -19.17 -9.79
N ALA A 594 6.74 -19.42 -10.39
CA ALA A 594 6.61 -19.89 -11.76
C ALA A 594 6.68 -18.77 -12.82
N GLY A 595 6.80 -17.50 -12.42
CA GLY A 595 6.83 -16.36 -13.35
C GLY A 595 5.51 -16.07 -14.07
N LEU A 596 4.39 -16.61 -13.57
CA LEU A 596 3.08 -16.53 -14.25
C LEU A 596 2.54 -15.10 -14.31
N PHE A 597 2.85 -14.26 -13.32
CA PHE A 597 2.43 -12.86 -13.32
C PHE A 597 2.96 -12.10 -14.54
N HIS A 598 4.24 -12.28 -14.90
CA HIS A 598 4.82 -11.62 -16.07
C HIS A 598 4.17 -12.09 -17.38
N PHE A 599 3.92 -13.39 -17.50
CA PHE A 599 3.24 -13.96 -18.67
C PHE A 599 1.79 -13.49 -18.78
N TRP A 600 1.03 -13.54 -17.69
CA TRP A 600 -0.37 -13.13 -17.65
C TRP A 600 -0.55 -11.62 -17.83
N GLU A 601 0.37 -10.81 -17.31
CA GLU A 601 0.41 -9.38 -17.55
C GLU A 601 0.53 -9.08 -19.05
N GLY A 602 1.50 -9.71 -19.74
CA GLY A 602 1.67 -9.54 -21.18
C GLY A 602 0.47 -10.02 -21.99
N LEU A 603 -0.20 -11.10 -21.56
CA LEU A 603 -1.42 -11.59 -22.19
C LEU A 603 -2.59 -10.61 -22.00
N ALA A 604 -2.81 -10.14 -20.78
CA ALA A 604 -3.85 -9.16 -20.46
C ALA A 604 -3.59 -7.83 -21.19
N ALA A 605 -2.34 -7.37 -21.23
CA ALA A 605 -1.96 -6.18 -21.97
C ALA A 605 -2.32 -6.29 -23.47
N ARG A 606 -2.00 -7.43 -24.12
CA ARG A 606 -2.36 -7.65 -25.54
C ARG A 606 -3.86 -7.68 -25.79
N ASN A 607 -4.64 -8.20 -24.85
CA ASN A 607 -6.08 -8.38 -25.02
C ASN A 607 -6.89 -7.12 -24.70
N TYR A 608 -6.39 -6.27 -23.79
CA TYR A 608 -7.18 -5.18 -23.19
C TYR A 608 -6.55 -3.79 -23.31
N LEU A 609 -5.26 -3.67 -23.58
CA LEU A 609 -4.60 -2.37 -23.74
C LEU A 609 -4.37 -2.06 -25.22
N ASN A 610 -4.36 -0.77 -25.55
CA ASN A 610 -3.97 -0.30 -26.88
C ASN A 610 -2.44 -0.27 -27.00
N PHE A 611 -1.90 -1.15 -27.86
CA PHE A 611 -0.46 -1.24 -28.09
C PHE A 611 0.16 0.07 -28.59
N ARG A 612 -0.58 0.88 -29.37
CA ARG A 612 -0.07 2.17 -29.86
C ARG A 612 0.14 3.18 -28.73
N ASP A 613 -0.82 3.24 -27.81
CA ASP A 613 -0.75 4.16 -26.67
C ASP A 613 0.39 3.73 -25.72
N GLN A 614 0.51 2.43 -25.44
CA GLN A 614 1.64 1.87 -24.68
C GLN A 614 2.99 2.23 -25.32
N LEU A 615 3.13 2.01 -26.63
CA LEU A 615 4.36 2.32 -27.34
C LEU A 615 4.68 3.81 -27.28
N SER A 616 3.68 4.69 -27.45
CA SER A 616 3.86 6.15 -27.37
C SER A 616 4.38 6.62 -26.01
N VAL A 617 3.99 5.95 -24.92
CA VAL A 617 4.51 6.24 -23.58
C VAL A 617 5.93 5.73 -23.42
N ILE A 618 6.19 4.47 -23.81
CA ILE A 618 7.51 3.83 -23.72
C ILE A 618 8.56 4.59 -24.52
N THR A 619 8.22 5.02 -25.74
CA THR A 619 9.15 5.74 -26.63
C THR A 619 9.14 7.26 -26.43
N SER A 620 8.35 7.80 -25.50
CA SER A 620 8.27 9.25 -25.26
C SER A 620 9.60 9.89 -24.84
N ASN A 621 10.54 9.07 -24.36
CA ASN A 621 11.90 9.46 -23.99
C ASN A 621 12.91 9.39 -25.15
N ALA A 622 12.54 8.79 -26.28
CA ALA A 622 13.39 8.75 -27.46
C ALA A 622 13.57 10.17 -28.02
N GLN A 623 14.80 10.51 -28.40
CA GLN A 623 15.07 11.75 -29.10
C GLN A 623 14.52 11.64 -30.53
N GLU A 624 13.59 12.52 -30.89
CA GLU A 624 13.19 12.69 -32.29
C GLU A 624 14.35 13.38 -33.02
N GLU A 625 14.82 12.81 -34.13
CA GLU A 625 15.76 13.49 -35.02
C GLU A 625 15.01 14.65 -35.70
N PRO A 626 15.37 15.92 -35.43
CA PRO A 626 14.65 17.03 -36.02
C PRO A 626 14.92 17.12 -37.52
N ASP A 627 13.88 17.35 -38.31
CA ASP A 627 14.03 17.72 -39.71
C ASP A 627 14.86 19.00 -39.84
N THR A 628 15.68 19.09 -40.90
CA THR A 628 16.51 20.27 -41.17
C THR A 628 15.64 21.50 -41.40
N THR A 629 15.75 22.52 -40.53
CA THR A 629 15.02 23.78 -40.66
C THR A 629 15.96 24.92 -41.09
N PRO A 630 15.53 25.82 -41.99
CA PRO A 630 16.32 26.99 -42.37
C PRO A 630 16.37 28.03 -41.24
N LEU A 631 17.45 28.80 -41.18
CA LEU A 631 17.61 29.91 -40.25
C LEU A 631 16.62 31.04 -40.57
N HIS A 632 15.63 31.23 -39.71
CA HIS A 632 14.72 32.38 -39.73
C HIS A 632 15.23 33.58 -38.92
N VAL A 633 14.73 34.78 -39.26
CA VAL A 633 15.06 36.06 -38.57
C VAL A 633 14.73 36.00 -37.07
N GLN A 634 13.69 35.25 -36.70
CA GLN A 634 13.28 35.01 -35.31
C GLN A 634 14.41 34.45 -34.44
N HIS A 635 15.34 33.70 -35.04
CA HIS A 635 16.48 33.13 -34.31
C HIS A 635 17.50 34.16 -33.83
N ILE A 636 17.44 35.40 -34.35
CA ILE A 636 18.42 36.47 -34.10
C ILE A 636 17.75 37.67 -33.41
N THR A 637 16.42 37.74 -33.38
CA THR A 637 15.67 38.86 -32.80
C THR A 637 15.19 38.56 -31.39
N VAL A 638 15.36 39.52 -30.48
CA VAL A 638 14.67 39.56 -29.19
C VAL A 638 13.27 40.13 -29.43
N SER A 639 12.28 39.27 -29.69
CA SER A 639 10.86 39.66 -29.78
C SER A 639 10.09 39.24 -28.53
#